data_AF-A0A6A6WSQ1-F1
#
_entry.id   AF-A0A6A6WSQ1-F1
#
_cell.length_a   1.000
_cell.length_b   1.000
_cell.length_c   1.000
_cell.angle_alpha   90.00
_cell.angle_beta   90.00
_cell.angle_gamma   90.00
#
_symmetry.space_group_name_H-M   'P 1'
#
loop_
_entity.id
_entity.type
_entity.pdbx_description
1 polymer ?
#
loop_
_entity_poly.entity_id
_entity_poly.type
_entity_poly.pdbx_seq_one_letter_code
_entity_poly.pdbx_strand_id
1 'polypeptide(L)'
;MEHNEFEMTSGPRATSDATTAPKTLPRVPDEEMRPLSPRSSITVRERATTTLGRKAWPLLVVAFYTGIALTAWIFLCILSKRPIWGEKSYYRAENWDSKDYARVNRKYVKAAHILKSVVALLTIPVTSAICSMAAAGYMQHGNLRKSLNLRQIIALADQGWISKKILVYLMEAGSLPLYLAFALMIIGIATQIMQEAFVDQESIKSATYYGGRSIQVKDIPSMFDPKLEDSSTVQIHQLRSILDSATLKDWDANLWNENVDKYRELTSQALGYMANAESNIPFVAELPSNFSTGVIGPQYAPRISSNTSFAEITQDEYNTGCRNETETGGFYAEYKSAGRSAYSLTACMSGNQHISPWNRTRDRQDITEDLYLQFEAYSIRIYKITVKTTLGYFELPSYHNGNKPGPILEKDPLLVDSDQKKYRYKRAVDSNSTFAGRDSLLSLNNKGPLLAVALSLFGKGSFLESRTSNPNSYNTTDSTLQCTGLVPMSFMDRSACLRPSDASSQAWSFLSSISNNWLDNLPVAMFLANKLWIGPGSPLAYHDTVTVNYDFGIDTIKPKISNVGIILGSIFLGFHLIGLWLLAAYTVITRPWAKTLGAETMLRVGIHYSEALDGLEKKEWNKVIETLPGFIGDASPDAPVGKIRMGASAPLRTDRKYEPL
;
A
#
# COMPACT_ATOMS: atom_id res chain seq x y z
N MET A 1 15.60 -70.81 -3.82
CA MET A 1 14.48 -71.29 -2.99
C MET A 1 13.23 -71.05 -3.80
N GLU A 2 13.02 -71.94 -4.77
CA GLU A 2 12.26 -73.20 -4.62
C GLU A 2 10.76 -72.91 -4.64
N HIS A 3 10.08 -73.15 -5.77
CA HIS A 3 9.64 -74.43 -6.35
C HIS A 3 8.31 -74.95 -5.79
N ASN A 4 7.48 -75.33 -6.77
CA ASN A 4 6.42 -76.35 -6.80
C ASN A 4 4.98 -75.81 -6.85
N GLU A 5 4.25 -75.93 -7.98
CA GLU A 5 3.97 -77.04 -8.94
C GLU A 5 2.64 -77.77 -8.65
N PHE A 6 2.06 -78.22 -9.76
CA PHE A 6 1.05 -79.26 -10.04
C PHE A 6 -0.34 -78.75 -10.45
N GLU A 7 -0.63 -78.64 -11.76
CA GLU A 7 -0.93 -79.66 -12.82
C GLU A 7 -2.43 -80.04 -12.85
N MET A 8 -3.15 -79.76 -13.94
CA MET A 8 -3.31 -80.51 -15.23
C MET A 8 -4.41 -81.59 -15.16
N THR A 9 -5.48 -81.40 -15.97
CA THR A 9 -5.90 -82.19 -17.18
C THR A 9 -7.10 -83.10 -16.80
N SER A 10 -8.07 -83.48 -17.62
CA SER A 10 -8.23 -83.66 -19.07
C SER A 10 -9.74 -83.76 -19.43
N GLY A 11 -10.14 -83.47 -20.68
CA GLY A 11 -11.45 -83.88 -21.26
C GLY A 11 -11.56 -85.41 -21.50
N PRO A 12 -12.58 -85.99 -22.19
CA PRO A 12 -13.12 -85.51 -23.48
C PRO A 12 -14.64 -85.78 -23.83
N ARG A 13 -15.14 -85.01 -24.82
CA ARG A 13 -15.93 -85.34 -26.06
C ARG A 13 -17.02 -86.46 -26.13
N ALA A 14 -18.23 -86.10 -26.60
CA ALA A 14 -19.08 -86.74 -27.64
C ALA A 14 -20.48 -86.05 -27.71
N THR A 15 -20.89 -85.25 -28.71
CA THR A 15 -21.55 -85.52 -30.03
C THR A 15 -23.00 -86.08 -30.04
N SER A 16 -23.77 -85.57 -31.02
CA SER A 16 -25.10 -85.98 -31.52
C SER A 16 -26.33 -85.50 -30.71
N ASP A 17 -27.47 -85.11 -31.28
CA ASP A 17 -27.84 -84.74 -32.63
C ASP A 17 -29.19 -84.00 -32.56
N ALA A 18 -29.48 -83.28 -33.64
CA ALA A 18 -30.63 -82.42 -33.88
C ALA A 18 -32.00 -83.12 -33.80
N THR A 19 -33.05 -82.46 -33.29
CA THR A 19 -34.43 -82.56 -33.83
C THR A 19 -35.35 -81.40 -33.36
N THR A 20 -35.68 -80.51 -34.30
CA THR A 20 -37.04 -80.03 -34.62
C THR A 20 -37.90 -79.26 -33.59
N ALA A 21 -38.12 -77.97 -33.87
CA ALA A 21 -39.32 -77.22 -33.48
C ALA A 21 -40.50 -77.63 -34.40
N PRO A 22 -41.79 -77.62 -33.98
CA PRO A 22 -42.52 -76.35 -33.85
C PRO A 22 -43.70 -76.28 -32.85
N LYS A 23 -44.10 -75.04 -32.54
CA LYS A 23 -45.47 -74.51 -32.32
C LYS A 23 -46.51 -75.41 -31.63
N THR A 24 -46.92 -75.02 -30.41
CA THR A 24 -48.31 -74.64 -30.06
C THR A 24 -48.42 -74.21 -28.59
N LEU A 25 -49.09 -73.07 -28.35
CA LEU A 25 -49.58 -72.66 -27.03
C LEU A 25 -50.65 -73.63 -26.51
N PRO A 26 -50.62 -74.05 -25.23
CA PRO A 26 -51.80 -74.53 -24.54
C PRO A 26 -52.27 -73.56 -23.46
N ARG A 27 -53.54 -73.21 -23.62
CA ARG A 27 -54.46 -72.62 -22.63
C ARG A 27 -54.61 -73.60 -21.45
N VAL A 28 -54.45 -73.11 -20.22
CA VAL A 28 -54.66 -73.91 -18.99
C VAL A 28 -56.10 -73.72 -18.50
N PRO A 29 -56.80 -74.79 -18.04
CA PRO A 29 -58.22 -74.77 -17.68
C PRO A 29 -58.46 -74.41 -16.20
N ASP A 30 -59.66 -73.86 -15.94
CA ASP A 30 -60.26 -73.72 -14.62
C ASP A 30 -60.69 -75.08 -14.08
N GLU A 31 -60.31 -75.43 -12.84
CA GLU A 31 -61.01 -76.47 -12.08
C GLU A 31 -61.03 -76.17 -10.57
N GLU A 32 -62.20 -76.48 -9.98
CA GLU A 32 -62.74 -76.03 -8.70
C GLU A 32 -62.08 -76.63 -7.44
N MET A 33 -61.83 -75.71 -6.51
CA MET A 33 -62.11 -75.73 -5.06
C MET A 33 -62.66 -77.03 -4.40
N ARG A 34 -62.04 -77.44 -3.27
CA ARG A 34 -62.69 -77.58 -1.94
C ARG A 34 -61.66 -77.70 -0.79
N PRO A 35 -62.06 -77.36 0.45
CA PRO A 35 -61.24 -76.60 1.40
C PRO A 35 -60.78 -77.43 2.61
N LEU A 36 -59.86 -76.90 3.42
CA LEU A 36 -59.82 -77.15 4.87
C LEU A 36 -58.94 -76.12 5.61
N SER A 37 -59.52 -75.63 6.72
CA SER A 37 -58.93 -74.92 7.87
C SER A 37 -58.92 -73.37 7.88
N PRO A 38 -59.68 -72.74 8.81
CA PRO A 38 -59.87 -71.30 8.90
C PRO A 38 -58.99 -70.68 9.99
N ARG A 39 -58.17 -69.67 9.64
CA ARG A 39 -57.80 -68.51 10.49
C ARG A 39 -56.72 -67.67 9.81
N SER A 40 -57.15 -66.71 9.01
CA SER A 40 -56.56 -65.38 9.02
C SER A 40 -57.59 -64.41 8.46
N SER A 41 -58.20 -63.66 9.37
CA SER A 41 -58.96 -62.47 9.04
C SER A 41 -58.00 -61.46 8.40
N ILE A 42 -57.86 -61.50 7.07
CA ILE A 42 -57.38 -60.36 6.31
C ILE A 42 -58.52 -59.34 6.37
N THR A 43 -58.50 -58.52 7.42
CA THR A 43 -59.11 -57.19 7.34
C THR A 43 -58.51 -56.53 6.11
N VAL A 44 -59.36 -56.12 5.18
CA VAL A 44 -59.02 -55.28 4.02
C VAL A 44 -58.09 -54.18 4.52
N ARG A 45 -56.79 -54.29 4.22
CA ARG A 45 -55.79 -53.29 4.59
C ARG A 45 -56.20 -52.03 3.86
N GLU A 46 -56.76 -51.07 4.59
CA GLU A 46 -57.09 -49.75 4.08
C GLU A 46 -55.84 -49.22 3.37
N ARG A 47 -55.91 -49.05 2.04
CA ARG A 47 -54.73 -48.71 1.24
C ARG A 47 -54.18 -47.38 1.76
N ALA A 48 -52.91 -47.37 2.15
CA ALA A 48 -52.26 -46.15 2.63
C ALA A 48 -52.37 -45.07 1.55
N THR A 49 -53.07 -43.97 1.84
CA THR A 49 -53.18 -42.83 0.94
C THR A 49 -52.34 -41.67 1.45
N THR A 50 -51.69 -40.96 0.54
CA THR A 50 -50.81 -39.83 0.87
C THR A 50 -51.26 -38.57 0.12
N THR A 51 -51.10 -37.40 0.75
CA THR A 51 -51.38 -36.10 0.13
C THR A 51 -50.09 -35.40 -0.27
N LEU A 52 -50.10 -34.68 -1.39
CA LEU A 52 -48.98 -33.85 -1.84
C LEU A 52 -48.86 -32.59 -0.97
N GLY A 53 -48.06 -32.68 0.10
CA GLY A 53 -47.86 -31.59 1.06
C GLY A 53 -46.85 -30.54 0.58
N ARG A 54 -47.09 -29.27 0.91
CA ARG A 54 -46.07 -28.20 0.77
C ARG A 54 -44.98 -28.41 1.81
N LYS A 55 -43.72 -28.43 1.36
CA LYS A 55 -42.54 -28.49 2.25
C LYS A 55 -41.74 -27.22 2.07
N ALA A 56 -41.73 -26.35 3.08
CA ALA A 56 -40.97 -25.09 3.06
C ALA A 56 -39.46 -25.29 3.32
N TRP A 57 -39.03 -26.51 3.65
CA TRP A 57 -37.64 -26.85 3.96
C TRP A 57 -36.60 -26.38 2.90
N PRO A 58 -36.82 -26.54 1.58
CA PRO A 58 -35.86 -26.08 0.58
C PRO A 58 -35.63 -24.56 0.63
N LEU A 59 -36.67 -23.77 0.91
CA LEU A 59 -36.56 -22.32 1.06
C LEU A 59 -35.75 -21.93 2.30
N LEU A 60 -35.91 -22.66 3.41
CA LEU A 60 -35.13 -22.41 4.63
C LEU A 60 -33.64 -22.70 4.42
N VAL A 61 -33.31 -23.82 3.75
CA VAL A 61 -31.92 -24.18 3.43
C VAL A 61 -31.28 -23.14 2.51
N VAL A 62 -31.98 -22.72 1.45
CA VAL A 62 -31.47 -21.69 0.53
C VAL A 62 -31.38 -20.32 1.21
N ALA A 63 -32.33 -19.95 2.07
CA ALA A 63 -32.28 -18.71 2.83
C ALA A 63 -31.07 -18.66 3.77
N PHE A 64 -30.82 -19.74 4.50
CA PHE A 64 -29.66 -19.85 5.39
C PHE A 64 -28.34 -19.75 4.61
N TYR A 65 -28.20 -20.53 3.53
CA TYR A 65 -27.03 -20.47 2.65
C TYR A 65 -26.83 -19.07 2.05
N THR A 66 -27.90 -18.45 1.55
CA THR A 66 -27.89 -17.09 1.01
C THR A 66 -27.41 -16.08 2.05
N GLY A 67 -27.92 -16.18 3.29
CA GLY A 67 -27.53 -15.29 4.38
C GLY A 67 -26.03 -15.33 4.68
N ILE A 68 -25.46 -16.53 4.77
CA ILE A 68 -24.01 -16.69 5.01
C ILE A 68 -23.20 -16.22 3.79
N ALA A 69 -23.61 -16.59 2.57
CA ALA A 69 -22.91 -16.23 1.33
C ALA A 69 -22.84 -14.72 1.11
N LEU A 70 -23.98 -14.02 1.29
CA LEU A 70 -24.03 -12.57 1.20
C LEU A 70 -23.21 -11.92 2.31
N THR A 71 -23.31 -12.39 3.55
CA THR A 71 -22.55 -11.82 4.67
C THR A 71 -21.04 -11.92 4.42
N ALA A 72 -20.56 -13.09 3.99
CA ALA A 72 -19.14 -13.29 3.68
C ALA A 72 -18.65 -12.33 2.60
N TRP A 73 -19.40 -12.21 1.49
CA TRP A 73 -19.03 -11.35 0.37
C TRP A 73 -19.09 -9.86 0.72
N ILE A 74 -20.18 -9.43 1.36
CA ILE A 74 -20.36 -8.04 1.80
C ILE A 74 -19.24 -7.62 2.77
N PHE A 75 -18.88 -8.48 3.71
CA PHE A 75 -17.81 -8.18 4.67
C PHE A 75 -16.46 -7.99 3.96
N LEU A 76 -16.12 -8.85 3.00
CA LEU A 76 -14.89 -8.69 2.20
C LEU A 76 -14.92 -7.41 1.37
N CYS A 77 -16.04 -7.07 0.73
CA CYS A 77 -16.19 -5.82 -0.02
C CYS A 77 -16.02 -4.59 0.88
N ILE A 78 -16.66 -4.56 2.06
CA ILE A 78 -16.54 -3.45 3.01
C ILE A 78 -15.11 -3.35 3.53
N LEU A 79 -14.53 -4.47 4.01
CA LEU A 79 -13.17 -4.53 4.54
C LEU A 79 -12.11 -4.12 3.51
N SER A 80 -12.39 -4.26 2.21
CA SER A 80 -11.47 -3.80 1.16
C SER A 80 -11.32 -2.27 1.10
N LYS A 81 -12.31 -1.52 1.61
CA LYS A 81 -12.35 -0.06 1.57
C LYS A 81 -12.16 0.56 2.95
N ARG A 82 -12.75 -0.03 3.99
CA ARG A 82 -12.76 0.50 5.35
C ARG A 82 -12.89 -0.62 6.39
N PRO A 83 -12.43 -0.41 7.62
CA PRO A 83 -12.75 -1.31 8.73
C PRO A 83 -14.27 -1.39 8.96
N ILE A 84 -14.77 -2.53 9.47
CA ILE A 84 -16.20 -2.72 9.79
C ILE A 84 -16.61 -1.87 10.99
N TRP A 85 -15.72 -1.71 11.97
CA TRP A 85 -15.97 -0.96 13.19
C TRP A 85 -15.00 0.22 13.26
N GLY A 86 -15.53 1.41 13.56
CA GLY A 86 -14.74 2.63 13.68
C GLY A 86 -14.82 3.50 12.43
N GLU A 87 -13.68 3.78 11.82
CA GLU A 87 -13.51 4.94 10.95
C GLU A 87 -13.85 4.74 9.48
N LYS A 88 -14.04 5.89 8.81
CA LYS A 88 -14.40 5.94 7.38
C LYS A 88 -13.25 5.51 6.46
N SER A 89 -12.00 5.45 6.95
CA SER A 89 -10.84 5.00 6.18
C SER A 89 -9.81 4.33 7.08
N TYR A 90 -8.93 3.52 6.49
CA TYR A 90 -7.78 2.95 7.19
C TYR A 90 -6.68 3.98 7.52
N TYR A 91 -6.79 5.21 7.01
CA TYR A 91 -5.72 6.22 7.02
C TYR A 91 -5.99 7.37 8.01
N ARG A 92 -7.16 7.37 8.64
CA ARG A 92 -7.55 8.34 9.66
C ARG A 92 -7.81 7.54 10.93
N ALA A 93 -7.31 8.04 12.07
CA ALA A 93 -7.45 7.52 13.44
C ALA A 93 -7.87 8.62 14.42
N GLU A 94 -9.15 8.95 14.49
CA GLU A 94 -9.69 10.09 15.23
C GLU A 94 -9.94 9.77 16.71
N ASN A 95 -10.18 8.52 17.14
CA ASN A 95 -10.65 8.28 18.53
C ASN A 95 -10.36 6.91 19.19
N TRP A 96 -9.53 6.03 18.60
CA TRP A 96 -9.36 4.65 19.09
C TRP A 96 -7.93 4.31 19.49
N ASP A 97 -7.75 3.46 20.51
CA ASP A 97 -6.46 2.81 20.78
C ASP A 97 -6.11 1.96 19.55
N SER A 98 -5.11 2.43 18.82
CA SER A 98 -4.60 1.88 17.57
C SER A 98 -4.24 0.39 17.65
N LYS A 99 -3.79 -0.11 18.81
CA LYS A 99 -3.47 -1.53 19.00
C LYS A 99 -4.73 -2.38 19.05
N ASP A 100 -5.77 -1.89 19.72
CA ASP A 100 -7.06 -2.56 19.76
C ASP A 100 -7.77 -2.48 18.42
N TYR A 101 -7.66 -1.36 17.71
CA TYR A 101 -8.17 -1.21 16.35
C TYR A 101 -7.57 -2.24 15.37
N ALA A 102 -6.24 -2.31 15.27
CA ALA A 102 -5.56 -3.26 14.36
C ALA A 102 -5.92 -4.72 14.72
N ARG A 103 -6.00 -5.03 16.01
CA ARG A 103 -6.41 -6.35 16.52
C ARG A 103 -7.85 -6.69 16.15
N VAL A 104 -8.78 -5.77 16.33
CA VAL A 104 -10.20 -5.94 16.00
C VAL A 104 -10.38 -6.11 14.49
N ASN A 105 -9.74 -5.26 13.68
CA ASN A 105 -9.78 -5.39 12.23
C ASN A 105 -9.28 -6.76 11.75
N ARG A 106 -8.17 -7.25 12.32
CA ARG A 106 -7.62 -8.59 12.01
C ARG A 106 -8.62 -9.71 12.31
N LYS A 107 -9.38 -9.59 13.42
CA LYS A 107 -10.42 -10.57 13.77
C LYS A 107 -11.53 -10.59 12.71
N TYR A 108 -11.99 -9.43 12.25
CA TYR A 108 -13.03 -9.34 11.22
C TYR A 108 -12.58 -9.86 9.86
N VAL A 109 -11.35 -9.53 9.43
CA VAL A 109 -10.77 -10.08 8.20
C VAL A 109 -10.71 -11.61 8.28
N LYS A 110 -10.23 -12.15 9.40
CA LYS A 110 -10.19 -13.61 9.62
C LYS A 110 -11.60 -14.23 9.61
N ALA A 111 -12.57 -13.60 10.27
CA ALA A 111 -13.95 -14.08 10.30
C ALA A 111 -14.59 -14.10 8.90
N ALA A 112 -14.36 -13.07 8.08
CA ALA A 112 -14.86 -13.01 6.71
C ALA A 112 -14.29 -14.14 5.83
N HIS A 113 -12.99 -14.42 5.95
CA HIS A 113 -12.36 -15.56 5.26
C HIS A 113 -12.93 -16.91 5.73
N ILE A 114 -13.15 -17.10 7.04
CA ILE A 114 -13.75 -18.34 7.57
C ILE A 114 -15.16 -18.53 7.01
N LEU A 115 -15.99 -17.48 7.03
CA LEU A 115 -17.35 -17.54 6.47
C LEU A 115 -17.32 -17.90 4.98
N LYS A 116 -16.41 -17.30 4.21
CA LYS A 116 -16.22 -17.63 2.79
C LYS A 116 -15.85 -19.11 2.60
N SER A 117 -14.92 -19.66 3.39
CA SER A 117 -14.56 -21.08 3.31
C SER A 117 -15.73 -22.01 3.62
N VAL A 118 -16.58 -21.66 4.60
CA VAL A 118 -17.80 -22.40 4.91
C VAL A 118 -18.78 -22.37 3.72
N VAL A 119 -18.96 -21.20 3.08
CA VAL A 119 -19.83 -21.06 1.89
C VAL A 119 -19.30 -21.90 0.73
N ALA A 120 -17.99 -21.89 0.49
CA ALA A 120 -17.37 -22.71 -0.55
C ALA A 120 -17.63 -24.20 -0.32
N LEU A 121 -17.52 -24.69 0.92
CA LEU A 121 -17.80 -26.07 1.27
C LEU A 121 -19.29 -26.43 1.12
N LEU A 122 -20.20 -25.52 1.46
CA LEU A 122 -21.65 -25.74 1.37
C LEU A 122 -22.21 -25.61 -0.04
N THR A 123 -21.50 -24.96 -0.97
CA THR A 123 -21.97 -24.70 -2.34
C THR A 123 -22.41 -26.00 -3.05
N ILE A 124 -21.57 -27.03 -3.00
CA ILE A 124 -21.84 -28.33 -3.66
C ILE A 124 -23.04 -29.07 -3.02
N PRO A 125 -23.05 -29.37 -1.71
CA PRO A 125 -24.14 -30.14 -1.10
C PRO A 125 -25.47 -29.40 -1.14
N VAL A 126 -25.50 -28.08 -0.93
CA VAL A 126 -26.74 -27.28 -1.00
C VAL A 126 -27.29 -27.28 -2.43
N THR A 127 -26.45 -27.00 -3.42
CA THR A 127 -26.89 -26.99 -4.83
C THR A 127 -27.38 -28.36 -5.25
N SER A 128 -26.65 -29.43 -4.91
CA SER A 128 -27.05 -30.79 -5.24
C SER A 128 -28.39 -31.20 -4.61
N ALA A 129 -28.58 -30.86 -3.33
CA ALA A 129 -29.83 -31.17 -2.62
C ALA A 129 -31.03 -30.46 -3.28
N ILE A 130 -30.90 -29.17 -3.59
CA ILE A 130 -31.98 -28.40 -4.23
C ILE A 130 -32.26 -28.90 -5.65
N CYS A 131 -31.22 -29.21 -6.44
CA CYS A 131 -31.37 -29.80 -7.77
C CYS A 131 -32.08 -31.17 -7.73
N SER A 132 -31.71 -32.05 -6.79
CA SER A 132 -32.36 -33.36 -6.62
C SER A 132 -33.83 -33.22 -6.20
N MET A 133 -34.16 -32.26 -5.33
CA MET A 133 -35.56 -31.95 -4.97
C MET A 133 -36.34 -31.39 -6.17
N ALA A 134 -35.73 -30.51 -6.95
CA ALA A 134 -36.35 -29.92 -8.13
C ALA A 134 -36.58 -30.96 -9.24
N ALA A 135 -35.65 -31.89 -9.43
CA ALA A 135 -35.79 -32.99 -10.38
C ALA A 135 -37.01 -33.89 -10.06
N ALA A 136 -37.25 -34.18 -8.78
CA ALA A 136 -38.45 -34.91 -8.35
C ALA A 136 -39.75 -34.14 -8.69
N GLY A 137 -39.75 -32.81 -8.58
CA GLY A 137 -40.86 -31.94 -9.01
C GLY A 137 -41.02 -31.86 -10.53
N TYR A 138 -39.92 -31.92 -11.27
CA TYR A 138 -39.92 -31.89 -12.73
C TYR A 138 -40.55 -33.14 -13.34
N MET A 139 -40.30 -34.32 -12.73
CA MET A 139 -40.91 -35.59 -13.16
C MET A 139 -42.45 -35.58 -13.14
N GLN A 140 -43.08 -34.71 -12.34
CA GLN A 140 -44.52 -34.67 -12.16
C GLN A 140 -45.22 -33.49 -12.85
N HIS A 141 -44.53 -32.44 -13.31
CA HIS A 141 -45.18 -31.18 -13.68
C HIS A 141 -45.15 -30.88 -15.20
N GLY A 142 -46.33 -30.60 -15.79
CA GLY A 142 -46.48 -29.97 -17.12
C GLY A 142 -46.42 -30.90 -18.35
N ASN A 143 -46.49 -30.31 -19.54
CA ASN A 143 -46.38 -31.03 -20.82
C ASN A 143 -44.93 -31.42 -21.15
N LEU A 144 -43.96 -30.66 -20.65
CA LEU A 144 -42.51 -30.88 -20.83
C LEU A 144 -41.97 -32.12 -20.11
N ARG A 145 -42.75 -32.76 -19.23
CA ARG A 145 -42.37 -34.01 -18.55
C ARG A 145 -42.45 -35.24 -19.47
N LYS A 146 -43.29 -35.20 -20.52
CA LYS A 146 -43.57 -36.36 -21.39
C LYS A 146 -42.36 -36.80 -22.22
N SER A 147 -41.32 -35.96 -22.29
CA SER A 147 -40.07 -36.25 -22.99
C SER A 147 -39.00 -36.91 -22.12
N LEU A 148 -39.26 -37.12 -20.81
CA LEU A 148 -38.31 -37.82 -19.95
C LEU A 148 -38.40 -39.32 -20.17
N ASN A 149 -37.26 -40.00 -20.27
CA ASN A 149 -37.15 -41.47 -20.26
C ASN A 149 -36.50 -41.98 -18.97
N LEU A 150 -36.57 -43.29 -18.74
CA LEU A 150 -36.03 -43.92 -17.52
C LEU A 150 -34.51 -43.71 -17.40
N ARG A 151 -33.77 -43.78 -18.51
CA ARG A 151 -32.32 -43.47 -18.55
C ARG A 151 -31.99 -42.07 -18.00
N GLN A 152 -32.75 -41.05 -18.41
CA GLN A 152 -32.57 -39.67 -17.95
C GLN A 152 -32.87 -39.52 -16.45
N ILE A 153 -33.89 -40.20 -15.92
CA ILE A 153 -34.13 -40.17 -14.47
C ILE A 153 -33.00 -40.86 -13.71
N ILE A 154 -32.52 -42.01 -14.17
CA ILE A 154 -31.39 -42.72 -13.53
C ILE A 154 -30.18 -41.79 -13.46
N ALA A 155 -29.85 -41.10 -14.56
CA ALA A 155 -28.77 -40.11 -14.59
C ALA A 155 -29.00 -38.93 -13.61
N LEU A 156 -30.24 -38.48 -13.43
CA LEU A 156 -30.59 -37.43 -12.46
C LEU A 156 -30.53 -37.93 -11.01
N ALA A 157 -30.93 -39.18 -10.76
CA ALA A 157 -30.93 -39.80 -9.43
C ALA A 157 -29.51 -40.12 -8.93
N ASP A 158 -28.61 -40.48 -9.86
CA ASP A 158 -27.18 -40.67 -9.61
C ASP A 158 -26.43 -39.35 -9.36
N GLN A 159 -27.14 -38.21 -9.33
CA GLN A 159 -26.54 -36.87 -9.31
C GLN A 159 -25.49 -36.72 -10.41
N GLY A 160 -25.87 -37.11 -11.65
CA GLY A 160 -24.97 -37.15 -12.79
C GLY A 160 -24.15 -35.87 -12.98
N TRP A 161 -24.70 -34.71 -12.60
CA TRP A 161 -24.07 -33.38 -12.59
C TRP A 161 -22.82 -33.23 -11.71
N ILE A 162 -22.53 -34.16 -10.79
CA ILE A 162 -21.31 -34.21 -9.95
C ILE A 162 -20.38 -35.37 -10.37
N SER A 163 -20.86 -36.28 -11.22
CA SER A 163 -20.11 -37.48 -11.57
C SER A 163 -18.88 -37.18 -12.44
N LYS A 164 -17.79 -37.93 -12.23
CA LYS A 164 -16.61 -37.89 -13.09
C LYS A 164 -16.92 -38.22 -14.56
N LYS A 165 -18.02 -38.93 -14.82
CA LYS A 165 -18.50 -39.29 -16.17
C LYS A 165 -19.54 -38.31 -16.73
N ILE A 166 -19.62 -37.08 -16.21
CA ILE A 166 -20.63 -36.08 -16.58
C ILE A 166 -20.79 -35.87 -18.09
N LEU A 167 -19.70 -35.84 -18.86
CA LEU A 167 -19.78 -35.68 -20.33
C LEU A 167 -20.55 -36.81 -21.00
N VAL A 168 -20.35 -38.05 -20.52
CA VAL A 168 -21.11 -39.22 -21.01
C VAL A 168 -22.58 -39.09 -20.64
N TYR A 169 -22.88 -38.69 -19.40
CA TYR A 169 -24.27 -38.48 -18.96
C TYR A 169 -24.98 -37.35 -19.73
N LEU A 170 -24.27 -36.25 -20.06
CA LEU A 170 -24.84 -35.14 -20.84
C LEU A 170 -25.08 -35.51 -22.31
N MET A 171 -24.26 -36.39 -22.89
CA MET A 171 -24.42 -36.85 -24.27
C MET A 171 -25.46 -37.98 -24.39
N GLU A 172 -25.47 -38.94 -23.47
CA GLU A 172 -26.33 -40.12 -23.55
C GLU A 172 -27.68 -39.97 -22.82
N ALA A 173 -27.75 -39.12 -21.80
CA ALA A 173 -28.91 -38.96 -20.92
C ALA A 173 -29.25 -37.47 -20.69
N GLY A 174 -28.94 -36.62 -21.67
CA GLY A 174 -29.19 -35.19 -21.64
C GLY A 174 -30.67 -34.87 -21.43
N SER A 175 -30.99 -34.07 -20.41
CA SER A 175 -32.32 -33.57 -20.14
C SER A 175 -32.25 -32.15 -19.59
N LEU A 176 -33.28 -31.34 -19.82
CA LEU A 176 -33.35 -29.95 -19.32
C LEU A 176 -32.99 -29.82 -17.82
N PRO A 177 -33.55 -30.62 -16.88
CA PRO A 177 -33.17 -30.54 -15.47
C PRO A 177 -31.70 -30.92 -15.23
N LEU A 178 -31.11 -31.84 -16.01
CA LEU A 178 -29.69 -32.21 -15.90
C LEU A 178 -28.78 -31.05 -16.35
N TYR A 179 -29.11 -30.40 -17.48
CA TYR A 179 -28.38 -29.23 -17.97
C TYR A 179 -28.45 -28.05 -16.99
N LEU A 180 -29.64 -27.78 -16.42
CA LEU A 180 -29.81 -26.71 -15.43
C LEU A 180 -29.05 -27.00 -14.14
N ALA A 181 -29.10 -28.23 -13.62
CA ALA A 181 -28.36 -28.63 -12.43
C ALA A 181 -26.84 -28.52 -12.65
N PHE A 182 -26.35 -28.97 -13.80
CA PHE A 182 -24.93 -28.86 -14.16
C PHE A 182 -24.48 -27.41 -14.35
N ALA A 183 -25.26 -26.59 -15.07
CA ALA A 183 -24.95 -25.18 -15.24
C ALA A 183 -24.90 -24.43 -13.90
N LEU A 184 -25.87 -24.68 -13.01
CA LEU A 184 -25.92 -24.04 -11.69
C LEU A 184 -24.73 -24.45 -10.80
N MET A 185 -24.30 -25.71 -10.90
CA MET A 185 -23.09 -26.22 -10.23
C MET A 185 -21.82 -25.55 -10.77
N ILE A 186 -21.67 -25.44 -12.10
CA ILE A 186 -20.53 -24.73 -12.71
C ILE A 186 -20.52 -23.28 -12.25
N ILE A 187 -21.66 -22.57 -12.30
CA ILE A 187 -21.74 -21.18 -11.86
C ILE A 187 -21.37 -21.07 -10.36
N GLY A 188 -21.80 -22.01 -9.53
CA GLY A 188 -21.42 -22.07 -8.12
C GLY A 188 -19.92 -22.24 -7.90
N ILE A 189 -19.31 -23.22 -8.57
CA ILE A 189 -17.86 -23.49 -8.48
C ILE A 189 -17.08 -22.30 -9.01
N ALA A 190 -17.45 -21.77 -10.18
CA ALA A 190 -16.83 -20.61 -10.79
C ALA A 190 -16.91 -19.37 -9.87
N THR A 191 -18.05 -19.18 -9.19
CA THR A 191 -18.21 -18.11 -8.19
C THR A 191 -17.15 -18.23 -7.09
N GLN A 192 -16.96 -19.43 -6.52
CA GLN A 192 -15.97 -19.63 -5.45
C GLN A 192 -14.54 -19.39 -5.92
N ILE A 193 -14.18 -19.92 -7.09
CA ILE A 193 -12.84 -19.75 -7.67
C ILE A 193 -12.56 -18.27 -7.98
N MET A 194 -13.50 -17.59 -8.64
CA MET A 194 -13.36 -16.17 -8.98
C MET A 194 -13.26 -15.29 -7.74
N GLN A 195 -14.09 -15.54 -6.73
CA GLN A 195 -14.01 -14.79 -5.48
C GLN A 195 -12.69 -15.03 -4.75
N GLU A 196 -12.04 -16.20 -4.86
CA GLU A 196 -10.68 -16.42 -4.36
C GLU A 196 -9.64 -15.68 -5.18
N ALA A 197 -9.72 -15.76 -6.52
CA ALA A 197 -8.78 -15.10 -7.42
C ALA A 197 -8.82 -13.55 -7.34
N PHE A 198 -9.94 -12.95 -6.92
CA PHE A 198 -10.08 -11.50 -6.81
C PHE A 198 -9.73 -10.91 -5.44
N VAL A 199 -9.52 -11.75 -4.42
CA VAL A 199 -9.28 -11.30 -3.05
C VAL A 199 -7.82 -11.50 -2.70
N ASP A 200 -7.02 -10.47 -2.93
CA ASP A 200 -5.64 -10.42 -2.46
C ASP A 200 -5.56 -9.90 -1.01
N GLN A 201 -4.43 -10.10 -0.34
CA GLN A 201 -4.14 -9.48 0.95
C GLN A 201 -3.00 -8.47 0.81
N GLU A 202 -3.19 -7.28 1.36
CA GLU A 202 -2.19 -6.21 1.37
C GLU A 202 -1.94 -5.75 2.82
N SER A 203 -0.66 -5.57 3.16
CA SER A 203 -0.25 -4.94 4.42
C SER A 203 -0.16 -3.44 4.22
N ILE A 204 -0.89 -2.69 5.04
CA ILE A 204 -0.89 -1.22 5.03
C ILE A 204 -0.48 -0.69 6.40
N LYS A 205 0.11 0.51 6.40
CA LYS A 205 0.34 1.28 7.63
C LYS A 205 -0.92 2.10 7.93
N SER A 206 -1.51 1.89 9.10
CA SER A 206 -2.67 2.64 9.58
C SER A 206 -2.25 3.63 10.67
N ALA A 207 -2.92 4.78 10.76
CA ALA A 207 -2.61 5.81 11.75
C ALA A 207 -2.90 5.34 13.19
N THR A 208 -2.10 5.83 14.13
CA THR A 208 -1.95 5.34 15.50
C THR A 208 -2.65 6.23 16.53
N TYR A 209 -3.47 7.20 16.10
CA TYR A 209 -4.02 8.36 16.84
C TYR A 209 -3.17 9.64 16.63
N TYR A 210 -3.83 10.73 16.26
CA TYR A 210 -3.20 12.02 15.93
C TYR A 210 -2.78 12.86 17.15
N GLY A 211 -3.30 12.58 18.35
CA GLY A 211 -3.05 13.42 19.53
C GLY A 211 -1.75 13.04 20.24
N GLY A 212 -0.65 13.72 19.92
CA GLY A 212 0.49 13.81 20.86
C GLY A 212 1.89 13.75 20.27
N ARG A 213 2.06 13.70 18.94
CA ARG A 213 3.39 13.68 18.30
C ARG A 213 3.52 14.79 17.28
N SER A 214 3.88 15.97 17.77
CA SER A 214 4.14 17.15 16.97
C SER A 214 5.49 17.74 17.32
N ILE A 215 6.24 18.16 16.33
CA ILE A 215 7.48 18.93 16.45
C ILE A 215 7.19 20.31 15.89
N GLN A 216 7.70 21.34 16.55
CA GLN A 216 7.66 22.70 16.04
C GLN A 216 8.95 22.95 15.26
N VAL A 217 8.81 23.44 14.04
CA VAL A 217 9.92 23.92 13.22
C VAL A 217 9.74 25.41 12.97
N LYS A 218 10.81 26.16 12.73
CA LYS A 218 10.76 27.61 12.45
C LYS A 218 9.87 27.89 11.24
N ASP A 219 9.10 28.97 11.29
CA ASP A 219 8.42 29.50 10.10
C ASP A 219 9.30 30.58 9.45
N ILE A 220 9.45 30.59 8.12
CA ILE A 220 10.32 31.58 7.42
C ILE A 220 9.99 33.03 7.81
N PRO A 221 8.71 33.50 7.81
CA PRO A 221 8.37 34.86 8.21
C PRO A 221 8.71 35.20 9.65
N SER A 222 8.81 34.21 10.54
CA SER A 222 9.17 34.42 11.95
C SER A 222 10.65 34.74 12.14
N MET A 223 11.52 34.27 11.23
CA MET A 223 12.96 34.57 11.23
C MET A 223 13.23 36.07 11.04
N PHE A 224 12.25 36.81 10.55
CA PHE A 224 12.31 38.26 10.34
C PHE A 224 11.63 39.06 11.46
N ASP A 225 11.22 38.44 12.57
CA ASP A 225 10.67 39.17 13.71
C ASP A 225 11.80 39.90 14.46
N PRO A 226 11.76 41.24 14.53
CA PRO A 226 12.83 42.01 15.17
C PRO A 226 12.79 41.94 16.69
N LYS A 227 11.77 41.34 17.31
CA LYS A 227 11.80 41.06 18.74
C LYS A 227 12.82 39.98 19.11
N LEU A 228 13.36 39.25 18.12
CA LEU A 228 14.43 38.26 18.28
C LEU A 228 15.84 38.89 18.11
N GLU A 229 15.96 40.20 18.32
CA GLU A 229 17.08 41.08 17.93
C GLU A 229 18.49 40.71 18.46
N ASP A 230 18.62 39.82 19.45
CA ASP A 230 19.87 39.66 20.22
C ASP A 230 20.85 38.58 19.71
N SER A 231 20.54 37.84 18.62
CA SER A 231 21.35 36.66 18.24
C SER A 231 22.30 36.84 17.04
N SER A 232 22.22 37.92 16.25
CA SER A 232 22.93 37.99 14.97
C SER A 232 24.45 38.12 15.11
N THR A 233 24.94 38.86 16.11
CA THR A 233 26.38 38.91 16.42
C THR A 233 26.88 37.59 17.01
N VAL A 234 26.07 36.95 17.86
CA VAL A 234 26.37 35.62 18.43
C VAL A 234 26.50 34.57 17.32
N GLN A 235 25.64 34.59 16.31
CA GLN A 235 25.71 33.69 15.16
C GLN A 235 27.03 33.81 14.39
N ILE A 236 27.57 35.02 14.21
CA ILE A 236 28.87 35.23 13.54
C ILE A 236 30.02 34.66 14.40
N HIS A 237 29.98 34.87 15.71
CA HIS A 237 30.98 34.29 16.61
C HIS A 237 30.91 32.76 16.66
N GLN A 238 29.71 32.19 16.67
CA GLN A 238 29.51 30.74 16.58
C GLN A 238 29.99 30.20 15.23
N LEU A 239 29.66 30.87 14.12
CA LEU A 239 30.11 30.49 12.79
C LEU A 239 31.63 30.49 12.73
N ARG A 240 32.28 31.54 13.22
CA ARG A 240 33.74 31.62 13.31
C ARG A 240 34.32 30.44 14.10
N SER A 241 33.80 30.19 15.30
CA SER A 241 34.27 29.07 16.13
C SER A 241 34.12 27.72 15.43
N ILE A 242 33.03 27.50 14.68
CA ILE A 242 32.81 26.24 13.96
C ILE A 242 33.73 26.14 12.73
N LEU A 243 33.93 27.24 11.99
CA LEU A 243 34.87 27.28 10.86
C LEU A 243 36.32 26.99 11.30
N ASP A 244 36.67 27.33 12.54
CA ASP A 244 37.97 27.07 13.15
C ASP A 244 38.13 25.65 13.70
N SER A 245 37.04 24.92 13.93
CA SER A 245 37.10 23.59 14.57
C SER A 245 36.61 22.44 13.69
N ALA A 246 35.84 22.71 12.64
CA ALA A 246 35.17 21.67 11.88
C ALA A 246 36.14 20.82 11.04
N THR A 247 35.79 19.55 10.84
CA THR A 247 36.58 18.57 10.10
C THR A 247 35.73 17.81 9.08
N LEU A 248 36.35 17.18 8.07
CA LEU A 248 35.62 16.35 7.10
C LEU A 248 34.88 15.16 7.71
N LYS A 249 35.28 14.72 8.90
CA LYS A 249 34.65 13.60 9.62
C LYS A 249 33.44 14.03 10.43
N ASP A 250 33.23 15.34 10.56
CA ASP A 250 32.10 15.85 11.31
C ASP A 250 30.83 15.48 10.56
N TRP A 251 29.88 14.97 11.34
CA TRP A 251 28.61 14.46 10.86
C TRP A 251 27.51 15.45 11.22
N ASP A 252 26.61 15.68 10.28
CA ASP A 252 25.48 16.58 10.48
C ASP A 252 24.15 15.92 10.14
N ALA A 253 23.29 15.75 11.16
CA ALA A 253 21.96 15.18 11.00
C ALA A 253 21.07 16.04 10.08
N ASN A 254 21.32 17.34 10.02
CA ASN A 254 20.52 18.31 9.28
C ASN A 254 20.94 18.46 7.82
N LEU A 255 21.95 17.71 7.37
CA LEU A 255 22.39 17.67 5.98
C LEU A 255 21.47 16.74 5.18
N TRP A 256 20.77 17.32 4.20
CA TRP A 256 19.88 16.61 3.28
C TRP A 256 20.49 16.54 1.88
N ASN A 257 20.25 15.41 1.21
CA ASN A 257 20.65 15.20 -0.18
C ASN A 257 19.55 14.43 -0.92
N GLU A 258 19.17 14.93 -2.11
CA GLU A 258 18.04 14.42 -2.88
C GLU A 258 18.29 13.02 -3.50
N ASN A 259 19.55 12.56 -3.62
CA ASN A 259 19.92 11.27 -4.24
C ASN A 259 20.84 10.41 -3.36
N VAL A 260 20.45 10.10 -2.13
CA VAL A 260 21.18 9.08 -1.33
C VAL A 260 20.55 7.71 -1.57
N ASP A 261 21.27 6.83 -2.26
CA ASP A 261 20.95 5.40 -2.26
C ASP A 261 21.02 4.86 -0.83
N LYS A 262 20.02 4.07 -0.44
CA LYS A 262 19.79 3.48 0.90
C LYS A 262 20.99 2.75 1.53
N TYR A 263 22.04 2.47 0.75
CA TYR A 263 23.25 1.77 1.19
C TYR A 263 24.41 2.70 1.62
N ARG A 264 24.29 4.03 1.51
CA ARG A 264 25.34 5.01 1.89
C ARG A 264 24.95 6.02 2.97
N GLU A 265 23.89 5.76 3.75
CA GLU A 265 23.33 6.72 4.72
C GLU A 265 24.38 7.32 5.67
N LEU A 266 25.30 6.51 6.21
CA LEU A 266 26.31 6.97 7.17
C LEU A 266 27.47 7.80 6.57
N THR A 267 27.79 7.66 5.28
CA THR A 267 28.88 8.41 4.62
C THR A 267 28.40 9.66 3.89
N SER A 268 27.10 9.75 3.59
CA SER A 268 26.49 10.89 2.89
C SER A 268 26.27 12.14 3.76
N GLN A 269 26.36 12.00 5.09
CA GLN A 269 26.09 13.04 6.08
C GLN A 269 27.37 13.65 6.68
N ALA A 270 28.54 13.22 6.22
CA ALA A 270 29.82 13.81 6.61
C ALA A 270 30.06 15.11 5.81
N LEU A 271 30.63 16.14 6.44
CA LEU A 271 30.95 17.41 5.76
C LEU A 271 31.83 17.19 4.52
N GLY A 272 32.71 16.19 4.54
CA GLY A 272 33.55 15.84 3.39
C GLY A 272 32.83 15.27 2.17
N TYR A 273 31.56 14.87 2.29
CA TYR A 273 30.75 14.48 1.15
C TYR A 273 30.27 15.68 0.33
N MET A 274 30.12 16.86 0.96
CA MET A 274 29.71 18.10 0.27
C MET A 274 30.79 18.66 -0.65
N ALA A 275 32.07 18.46 -0.33
CA ALA A 275 33.18 18.96 -1.12
C ALA A 275 33.31 18.30 -2.51
N ASN A 276 32.62 17.17 -2.76
CA ASN A 276 32.71 16.37 -4.00
C ASN A 276 31.39 16.27 -4.77
N ALA A 277 30.37 17.06 -4.40
CA ALA A 277 29.01 16.91 -4.94
C ALA A 277 28.83 17.69 -6.27
N GLU A 278 29.33 17.14 -7.38
CA GLU A 278 29.22 17.78 -8.71
C GLU A 278 27.81 17.77 -9.31
N SER A 279 26.89 16.90 -8.84
CA SER A 279 25.58 16.69 -9.48
C SER A 279 24.35 17.09 -8.66
N ASN A 280 24.46 17.21 -7.34
CA ASN A 280 23.34 17.52 -6.44
C ASN A 280 23.76 18.51 -5.34
N ILE A 281 23.12 19.68 -5.30
CA ILE A 281 23.38 20.69 -4.28
C ILE A 281 22.73 20.22 -2.97
N PRO A 282 23.52 19.94 -1.90
CA PRO A 282 22.95 19.60 -0.61
C PRO A 282 22.20 20.80 -0.01
N PHE A 283 21.24 20.51 0.86
CA PHE A 283 20.47 21.55 1.56
C PHE A 283 20.39 21.25 3.04
N VAL A 284 20.09 22.28 3.83
CA VAL A 284 19.86 22.16 5.27
C VAL A 284 18.41 22.47 5.61
N ALA A 285 17.87 21.70 6.55
CA ALA A 285 16.59 21.93 7.19
C ALA A 285 16.70 21.65 8.69
N GLU A 286 15.82 22.23 9.49
CA GLU A 286 15.85 22.07 10.96
C GLU A 286 15.59 20.63 11.42
N LEU A 287 14.81 19.88 10.65
CA LEU A 287 14.57 18.45 10.89
C LEU A 287 15.73 17.61 10.32
N PRO A 288 16.09 16.50 10.98
CA PRO A 288 17.17 15.65 10.50
C PRO A 288 16.77 14.91 9.22
N SER A 289 17.74 14.55 8.38
CA SER A 289 17.50 13.94 7.06
C SER A 289 16.89 12.53 7.08
N ASN A 290 16.89 11.88 8.24
CA ASN A 290 16.19 10.61 8.47
C ASN A 290 14.74 10.78 8.98
N PHE A 291 14.25 12.02 9.09
CA PHE A 291 12.90 12.31 9.58
C PHE A 291 11.83 11.97 8.53
N SER A 292 10.74 11.33 8.97
CA SER A 292 9.55 11.07 8.17
C SER A 292 8.29 11.36 8.99
N THR A 293 7.29 11.93 8.34
CA THR A 293 5.96 12.16 8.93
C THR A 293 5.13 10.88 9.01
N GLY A 294 5.64 9.79 8.42
CA GLY A 294 5.02 8.47 8.42
C GLY A 294 3.72 8.44 7.60
N VAL A 295 2.60 8.06 8.20
CA VAL A 295 1.31 7.93 7.49
C VAL A 295 0.56 9.26 7.34
N ILE A 296 1.05 10.34 7.93
CA ILE A 296 0.41 11.65 7.86
C ILE A 296 0.69 12.28 6.48
N GLY A 297 -0.40 12.68 5.81
CA GLY A 297 -0.38 13.38 4.52
C GLY A 297 0.34 14.73 4.58
N PRO A 298 0.55 15.38 3.44
CA PRO A 298 1.71 16.23 3.19
C PRO A 298 1.88 17.33 4.25
N GLN A 299 3.11 17.44 4.74
CA GLN A 299 3.53 18.47 5.68
C GLN A 299 4.85 19.05 5.21
N TYR A 300 5.15 20.27 5.65
CA TYR A 300 6.18 21.10 5.05
C TYR A 300 7.12 21.63 6.11
N ALA A 301 8.40 21.77 5.74
CA ALA A 301 9.40 22.44 6.55
C ALA A 301 10.21 23.40 5.67
N PRO A 302 10.79 24.47 6.23
CA PRO A 302 11.73 25.29 5.51
C PRO A 302 13.03 24.53 5.22
N ARG A 303 13.63 24.83 4.07
CA ARG A 303 14.98 24.43 3.70
C ARG A 303 15.73 25.58 3.04
N ILE A 304 17.05 25.52 3.11
CA ILE A 304 17.93 26.47 2.45
C ILE A 304 19.13 25.74 1.81
N SER A 305 19.51 26.16 0.62
CA SER A 305 20.69 25.66 -0.10
C SER A 305 21.49 26.81 -0.68
N SER A 306 22.81 26.63 -0.77
CA SER A 306 23.72 27.60 -1.39
C SER A 306 24.58 26.89 -2.42
N ASN A 307 24.61 27.45 -3.62
CA ASN A 307 25.50 27.02 -4.70
C ASN A 307 26.60 28.05 -4.89
N THR A 308 27.85 27.61 -4.86
CA THR A 308 29.03 28.48 -4.91
C THR A 308 29.76 28.29 -6.23
N SER A 309 30.09 29.39 -6.90
CA SER A 309 30.97 29.40 -8.08
C SER A 309 32.07 30.42 -7.88
N PHE A 310 33.29 30.10 -8.29
CA PHE A 310 34.43 31.01 -8.24
C PHE A 310 35.13 31.11 -9.58
N ALA A 311 35.68 32.27 -9.89
CA ALA A 311 36.48 32.51 -11.09
C ALA A 311 37.65 33.45 -10.78
N GLU A 312 38.79 33.20 -11.41
CA GLU A 312 39.90 34.15 -11.41
C GLU A 312 39.59 35.27 -12.43
N ILE A 313 39.70 36.53 -11.99
CA ILE A 313 39.28 37.70 -12.77
C ILE A 313 40.44 38.68 -13.01
N THR A 314 40.26 39.61 -13.94
CA THR A 314 41.25 40.64 -14.23
C THR A 314 41.21 41.80 -13.23
N GLN A 315 42.31 42.56 -13.14
CA GLN A 315 42.39 43.75 -12.28
C GLN A 315 41.34 44.81 -12.64
N ASP A 316 40.98 44.94 -13.92
CA ASP A 316 39.97 45.91 -14.38
C ASP A 316 38.56 45.54 -13.91
N GLU A 317 38.21 44.25 -13.96
CA GLU A 317 36.94 43.75 -13.42
C GLU A 317 36.88 43.94 -11.89
N TYR A 318 37.99 43.69 -11.21
CA TYR A 318 38.10 43.89 -9.77
C TYR A 318 37.98 45.36 -9.36
N ASN A 319 38.66 46.28 -10.03
CA ASN A 319 38.56 47.72 -9.72
C ASN A 319 37.14 48.27 -9.96
N THR A 320 36.37 47.60 -10.82
CA THR A 320 34.97 47.92 -11.08
C THR A 320 34.05 47.36 -9.99
N GLY A 321 34.27 46.10 -9.58
CA GLY A 321 33.41 45.40 -8.62
C GLY A 321 33.77 45.57 -7.15
N CYS A 322 35.02 45.93 -6.85
CA CYS A 322 35.57 46.04 -5.50
C CYS A 322 36.10 47.44 -5.23
N ARG A 323 35.25 48.28 -4.65
CA ARG A 323 35.60 49.64 -4.23
C ARG A 323 35.49 49.75 -2.71
N ASN A 324 36.23 50.69 -2.13
CA ASN A 324 36.01 51.05 -0.73
C ASN A 324 34.67 51.79 -0.60
N GLU A 325 33.60 51.01 -0.52
CA GLU A 325 32.19 51.44 -0.47
C GLU A 325 31.63 51.43 0.95
N THR A 326 32.48 51.50 1.98
CA THR A 326 31.98 51.46 3.36
C THR A 326 31.11 52.64 3.76
N GLU A 327 31.26 53.78 3.10
CA GLU A 327 30.38 54.93 3.27
C GLU A 327 28.98 54.68 2.70
N THR A 328 28.87 53.84 1.66
CA THR A 328 27.60 53.46 1.02
C THR A 328 27.02 52.15 1.56
N GLY A 329 27.68 51.54 2.55
CA GLY A 329 27.23 50.33 3.26
C GLY A 329 27.85 49.03 2.75
N GLY A 330 28.87 49.08 1.90
CA GLY A 330 29.61 47.90 1.43
C GLY A 330 30.46 47.23 2.51
N PHE A 331 30.77 45.95 2.32
CA PHE A 331 31.77 45.27 3.13
C PHE A 331 33.15 45.47 2.50
N TYR A 332 34.14 45.89 3.28
CA TYR A 332 35.52 45.99 2.83
C TYR A 332 36.45 45.74 4.03
N ALA A 333 37.50 44.95 3.79
CA ALA A 333 38.54 44.63 4.76
C ALA A 333 39.89 44.55 4.04
N GLU A 334 40.92 45.17 4.61
CA GLU A 334 42.25 45.22 4.03
C GLU A 334 43.28 44.87 5.11
N TYR A 335 44.17 43.93 4.78
CA TYR A 335 45.21 43.43 5.67
C TYR A 335 46.55 43.51 4.98
N LYS A 336 47.51 44.18 5.62
CA LYS A 336 48.88 44.34 5.13
C LYS A 336 49.87 43.95 6.21
N SER A 337 50.86 43.16 5.84
CA SER A 337 51.97 42.78 6.72
C SER A 337 53.30 43.11 6.07
N ALA A 338 54.18 43.78 6.82
CA ALA A 338 55.54 44.09 6.42
C ALA A 338 56.52 43.17 7.19
N GLY A 339 57.34 42.39 6.48
CA GLY A 339 58.28 41.45 7.10
C GLY A 339 58.80 40.38 6.15
N ARG A 340 59.39 39.28 6.69
CA ARG A 340 59.89 38.14 5.88
C ARG A 340 58.79 37.41 5.10
N SER A 341 57.54 37.49 5.56
CA SER A 341 56.33 36.97 4.90
C SER A 341 55.40 38.14 4.59
N ALA A 342 55.83 39.06 3.70
CA ALA A 342 55.02 40.21 3.31
C ALA A 342 53.80 39.75 2.49
N TYR A 343 52.62 40.27 2.83
CA TYR A 343 51.38 39.99 2.11
C TYR A 343 50.44 41.19 2.17
N SER A 344 49.56 41.28 1.17
CA SER A 344 48.40 42.16 1.14
C SER A 344 47.17 41.34 0.75
N LEU A 345 46.11 41.42 1.56
CA LEU A 345 44.81 40.82 1.26
C LEU A 345 43.74 41.90 1.33
N THR A 346 42.93 42.01 0.28
CA THR A 346 41.75 42.85 0.27
C THR A 346 40.53 41.99 -0.02
N ALA A 347 39.51 42.09 0.82
CA ALA A 347 38.24 41.41 0.68
C ALA A 347 37.10 42.42 0.67
N CYS A 348 36.19 42.35 -0.29
CA CYS A 348 35.07 43.27 -0.35
C CYS A 348 33.80 42.70 -0.99
N MET A 349 32.66 43.26 -0.62
CA MET A 349 31.36 43.03 -1.26
C MET A 349 30.73 44.39 -1.56
N SER A 350 30.37 44.62 -2.82
CA SER A 350 29.79 45.88 -3.29
C SER A 350 28.32 46.05 -2.90
N GLY A 351 27.84 47.28 -2.97
CA GLY A 351 26.45 47.61 -2.67
C GLY A 351 26.15 47.70 -1.17
N ASN A 352 24.93 48.13 -0.85
CA ASN A 352 24.55 48.40 0.54
C ASN A 352 24.21 47.11 1.29
N GLN A 353 25.18 46.60 2.05
CA GLN A 353 25.07 45.38 2.86
C GLN A 353 24.25 45.58 4.13
N HIS A 354 23.79 46.80 4.47
CA HIS A 354 22.89 47.03 5.61
C HIS A 354 21.44 46.63 5.35
N ILE A 355 21.11 46.24 4.12
CA ILE A 355 19.76 45.82 3.75
C ILE A 355 19.77 44.30 3.62
N SER A 356 18.95 43.62 4.40
CA SER A 356 18.73 42.17 4.26
C SER A 356 18.29 41.86 2.83
N PRO A 357 18.93 40.90 2.13
CA PRO A 357 18.53 40.50 0.79
C PRO A 357 17.22 39.70 0.77
N TRP A 358 16.77 39.25 1.95
CA TRP A 358 15.57 38.42 2.12
C TRP A 358 14.31 39.24 2.38
N ASN A 359 13.18 38.69 1.93
CA ASN A 359 11.84 39.18 2.18
C ASN A 359 11.09 38.29 3.19
N ARG A 360 10.20 38.89 3.97
CA ARG A 360 9.31 38.18 4.91
C ARG A 360 8.15 37.51 4.16
N THR A 361 8.42 36.42 3.44
CA THR A 361 7.44 35.62 2.69
C THR A 361 7.74 34.13 2.82
N ARG A 362 6.70 33.30 2.66
CA ARG A 362 6.82 31.83 2.58
C ARG A 362 7.03 31.32 1.16
N ASP A 363 6.83 32.17 0.15
CA ASP A 363 7.17 31.87 -1.24
C ASP A 363 8.68 31.62 -1.38
N ARG A 364 9.08 30.87 -2.42
CA ARG A 364 10.50 30.64 -2.72
C ARG A 364 11.23 31.96 -2.95
N GLN A 365 12.43 32.06 -2.39
CA GLN A 365 13.31 33.21 -2.54
C GLN A 365 14.69 32.75 -3.01
N ASP A 366 15.19 33.41 -4.04
CA ASP A 366 16.53 33.19 -4.58
C ASP A 366 17.31 34.51 -4.47
N ILE A 367 18.49 34.46 -3.87
CA ILE A 367 19.40 35.61 -3.76
C ILE A 367 20.75 35.27 -4.40
N THR A 368 21.48 36.30 -4.81
CA THR A 368 22.84 36.17 -5.33
C THR A 368 23.75 37.17 -4.63
N GLU A 369 24.88 36.70 -4.11
CA GLU A 369 25.88 37.51 -3.41
C GLU A 369 27.24 37.33 -4.10
N ASP A 370 27.99 38.43 -4.24
CA ASP A 370 29.31 38.46 -4.85
C ASP A 370 30.36 38.94 -3.83
N LEU A 371 31.47 38.20 -3.68
CA LEU A 371 32.64 38.55 -2.86
C LEU A 371 33.88 38.59 -3.75
N TYR A 372 34.63 39.69 -3.66
CA TYR A 372 35.89 39.87 -4.37
C TYR A 372 37.05 39.75 -3.40
N LEU A 373 38.04 38.95 -3.77
CA LEU A 373 39.26 38.74 -3.01
C LEU A 373 40.47 39.08 -3.89
N GLN A 374 41.33 39.98 -3.43
CA GLN A 374 42.63 40.24 -4.02
C GLN A 374 43.70 39.85 -3.03
N PHE A 375 44.60 38.96 -3.44
CA PHE A 375 45.73 38.50 -2.65
C PHE A 375 47.03 38.81 -3.38
N GLU A 376 47.96 39.45 -2.68
CA GLU A 376 49.29 39.80 -3.16
C GLU A 376 50.33 39.28 -2.16
N ALA A 377 51.20 38.39 -2.63
CA ALA A 377 52.26 37.77 -1.85
C ALA A 377 53.53 37.59 -2.69
N TYR A 378 53.47 36.69 -3.68
CA TYR A 378 54.48 36.54 -4.73
C TYR A 378 53.98 36.99 -6.10
N SER A 379 52.70 36.76 -6.37
CA SER A 379 51.96 37.23 -7.54
C SER A 379 50.59 37.74 -7.09
N ILE A 380 50.05 38.74 -7.77
CA ILE A 380 48.69 39.21 -7.53
C ILE A 380 47.74 38.15 -8.10
N ARG A 381 46.83 37.64 -7.26
CA ARG A 381 45.71 36.77 -7.67
C ARG A 381 44.40 37.39 -7.24
N ILE A 382 43.40 37.30 -8.11
CA ILE A 382 42.12 37.95 -7.89
C ILE A 382 40.99 36.98 -8.16
N TYR A 383 40.14 36.78 -7.16
CA TYR A 383 39.02 35.86 -7.25
C TYR A 383 37.69 36.60 -7.11
N LYS A 384 36.74 36.24 -7.97
CA LYS A 384 35.32 36.55 -7.81
C LYS A 384 34.60 35.30 -7.34
N ILE A 385 33.97 35.38 -6.17
CA ILE A 385 33.14 34.33 -5.60
C ILE A 385 31.69 34.77 -5.72
N THR A 386 30.88 33.99 -6.44
CA THR A 386 29.44 34.22 -6.59
C THR A 386 28.69 33.08 -5.91
N VAL A 387 27.78 33.42 -5.00
CA VAL A 387 26.95 32.45 -4.29
C VAL A 387 25.48 32.70 -4.62
N LYS A 388 24.79 31.66 -5.09
CA LYS A 388 23.35 31.66 -5.27
C LYS A 388 22.71 30.88 -4.13
N THR A 389 21.89 31.53 -3.33
CA THR A 389 21.21 30.89 -2.19
C THR A 389 19.71 30.86 -2.43
N THR A 390 19.11 29.70 -2.19
CA THR A 390 17.68 29.43 -2.37
C THR A 390 17.07 29.05 -1.03
N LEU A 391 16.00 29.74 -0.63
CA LEU A 391 15.23 29.52 0.60
C LEU A 391 13.77 29.24 0.24
N GLY A 392 13.13 28.26 0.90
CA GLY A 392 11.70 28.01 0.73
C GLY A 392 11.25 26.74 1.45
N TYR A 393 10.02 26.33 1.20
CA TYR A 393 9.45 25.12 1.79
C TYR A 393 9.65 23.89 0.90
N PHE A 394 9.76 22.72 1.52
CA PHE A 394 9.70 21.43 0.82
C PHE A 394 8.75 20.47 1.54
N GLU A 395 8.25 19.47 0.81
CA GLU A 395 7.42 18.41 1.38
C GLU A 395 8.30 17.41 2.14
N LEU A 396 7.95 17.16 3.40
CA LEU A 396 8.64 16.19 4.23
C LEU A 396 8.40 14.74 3.74
N PRO A 397 9.37 13.84 3.91
CA PRO A 397 9.18 12.42 3.60
C PRO A 397 7.96 11.85 4.33
N SER A 398 7.13 11.10 3.62
CA SER A 398 5.95 10.41 4.12
C SER A 398 5.75 9.08 3.40
N TYR A 399 4.92 8.20 3.95
CA TYR A 399 4.53 6.96 3.27
C TYR A 399 3.86 7.23 1.92
N HIS A 400 3.19 8.38 1.77
CA HIS A 400 2.47 8.75 0.54
C HIS A 400 3.41 9.16 -0.60
N ASN A 401 4.59 9.70 -0.30
CA ASN A 401 5.60 10.11 -1.28
C ASN A 401 6.80 9.14 -1.38
N GLY A 402 6.64 7.91 -0.85
CA GLY A 402 7.68 6.88 -0.91
C GLY A 402 8.85 7.10 0.06
N ASN A 403 8.63 7.85 1.14
CA ASN A 403 9.64 8.30 2.11
C ASN A 403 10.78 9.06 1.45
N LYS A 404 10.44 9.98 0.53
CA LYS A 404 11.42 10.85 -0.13
C LYS A 404 11.05 12.32 0.10
N PRO A 405 12.04 13.21 0.31
CA PRO A 405 11.76 14.63 0.38
C PRO A 405 11.26 15.12 -0.98
N GLY A 406 10.26 16.01 -0.97
CA GLY A 406 9.78 16.67 -2.17
C GLY A 406 10.72 17.79 -2.65
N PRO A 407 10.50 18.31 -3.87
CA PRO A 407 11.22 19.48 -4.36
C PRO A 407 10.85 20.74 -3.56
N ILE A 408 11.62 21.80 -3.74
CA ILE A 408 11.25 23.12 -3.21
C ILE A 408 9.97 23.61 -3.87
N LEU A 409 9.09 24.20 -3.07
CA LEU A 409 7.80 24.72 -3.50
C LEU A 409 7.94 26.20 -3.85
N GLU A 410 7.39 26.58 -4.99
CA GLU A 410 7.42 27.97 -5.48
C GLU A 410 6.51 28.92 -4.67
N LYS A 411 5.43 28.38 -4.09
CA LYS A 411 4.36 29.13 -3.43
C LYS A 411 4.14 28.65 -2.00
N ASP A 412 3.63 29.55 -1.16
CA ASP A 412 3.27 29.27 0.23
C ASP A 412 2.35 28.04 0.35
N PRO A 413 2.84 26.93 0.94
CA PRO A 413 2.06 25.71 1.08
C PRO A 413 1.09 25.72 2.28
N LEU A 414 1.12 26.78 3.10
CA LEU A 414 0.35 26.92 4.34
C LEU A 414 -0.81 27.94 4.21
N LEU A 415 -1.15 28.37 2.99
CA LEU A 415 -2.24 29.31 2.75
C LEU A 415 -3.61 28.70 3.08
N VAL A 416 -4.11 29.06 4.27
CA VAL A 416 -5.53 29.29 4.54
C VAL A 416 -5.67 30.80 4.74
N ASP A 417 -6.55 31.45 3.96
CA ASP A 417 -6.82 32.90 3.90
C ASP A 417 -6.36 33.67 5.17
N SER A 418 -5.18 34.27 5.13
CA SER A 418 -4.82 35.32 6.09
C SER A 418 -3.86 36.32 5.45
N ASP A 419 -4.26 37.58 5.51
CA ASP A 419 -3.57 38.74 4.97
C ASP A 419 -2.12 38.81 5.46
N GLN A 420 -1.18 38.64 4.53
CA GLN A 420 0.22 38.97 4.73
C GLN A 420 0.37 40.49 4.94
N LYS A 421 0.39 40.93 6.20
CA LYS A 421 0.73 42.32 6.53
C LYS A 421 2.23 42.55 6.30
N LYS A 422 2.55 43.34 5.28
CA LYS A 422 3.89 43.90 5.05
C LYS A 422 4.22 44.91 6.14
N TYR A 423 5.25 44.63 6.94
CA TYR A 423 5.87 45.60 7.85
C TYR A 423 7.18 46.11 7.25
N ARG A 424 7.40 47.43 7.27
CA ARG A 424 8.66 48.11 6.90
C ARG A 424 9.50 48.34 8.15
N TYR A 425 10.81 48.07 8.09
CA TYR A 425 11.78 48.47 9.11
C TYR A 425 12.63 49.69 8.69
N LYS A 426 13.03 50.48 9.69
CA LYS A 426 13.71 51.78 9.60
C LYS A 426 15.20 51.68 10.01
N ARG A 427 15.95 52.74 9.65
CA ARG A 427 17.39 52.85 9.37
C ARG A 427 18.34 53.13 10.57
N ALA A 428 19.58 52.65 10.39
CA ALA A 428 20.93 53.20 10.64
C ALA A 428 21.31 53.90 11.97
N VAL A 429 22.50 53.52 12.47
CA VAL A 429 23.33 54.28 13.40
C VAL A 429 24.77 54.32 12.86
N ASP A 430 25.34 55.53 12.79
CA ASP A 430 26.72 55.84 12.41
C ASP A 430 27.65 55.85 13.61
N SER A 431 28.90 55.43 13.40
CA SER A 431 30.07 56.03 14.05
C SER A 431 31.38 55.55 13.38
N ASN A 432 32.31 56.49 13.20
CA ASN A 432 33.61 56.36 12.54
C ASN A 432 34.64 55.55 13.34
N SER A 433 35.44 54.71 12.65
CA SER A 433 36.93 54.72 12.59
C SER A 433 37.50 53.33 12.22
N THR A 434 38.57 53.35 11.41
CA THR A 434 39.60 52.33 11.06
C THR A 434 39.25 50.84 10.86
N PHE A 435 39.87 50.21 9.86
CA PHE A 435 39.13 49.50 8.81
C PHE A 435 39.34 47.96 8.78
N ALA A 436 38.61 47.24 9.64
CA ALA A 436 38.60 45.77 9.69
C ALA A 436 37.22 45.14 9.36
N GLY A 437 36.47 45.75 8.43
CA GLY A 437 35.05 45.46 8.25
C GLY A 437 34.21 46.08 9.38
N ARG A 438 33.23 46.89 9.03
CA ARG A 438 32.51 47.76 9.98
C ARG A 438 31.74 46.96 11.04
N ASP A 439 31.91 47.30 12.33
CA ASP A 439 31.18 46.68 13.48
C ASP A 439 29.67 46.65 13.30
N SER A 440 29.09 47.68 12.69
CA SER A 440 27.64 47.77 12.45
C SER A 440 27.10 46.70 11.50
N LEU A 441 27.96 46.05 10.70
CA LEU A 441 27.54 44.90 9.88
C LEU A 441 27.46 43.62 10.72
N LEU A 442 28.08 43.53 11.89
CA LEU A 442 27.97 42.38 12.80
C LEU A 442 26.60 42.31 13.49
N SER A 443 25.96 43.44 13.76
CA SER A 443 24.63 43.52 14.39
C SER A 443 23.46 43.43 13.40
N LEU A 444 23.71 43.42 12.08
CA LEU A 444 22.66 43.33 11.07
C LEU A 444 21.86 42.00 11.16
N ASN A 445 20.54 42.06 11.25
CA ASN A 445 19.74 40.83 11.23
C ASN A 445 19.51 40.32 9.80
N ASN A 446 19.37 39.00 9.66
CA ASN A 446 19.02 38.34 8.39
C ASN A 446 19.96 38.68 7.22
N LYS A 447 21.27 38.63 7.51
CA LYS A 447 22.32 38.79 6.50
C LYS A 447 22.24 37.66 5.48
N GLY A 448 22.72 37.90 4.27
CA GLY A 448 22.99 36.80 3.34
C GLY A 448 24.10 35.89 3.89
N PRO A 449 24.07 34.59 3.57
CA PRO A 449 25.03 33.64 4.12
C PRO A 449 26.47 33.90 3.64
N LEU A 450 26.69 34.50 2.46
CA LEU A 450 28.03 34.87 2.02
C LEU A 450 28.58 36.03 2.85
N LEU A 451 27.75 37.04 3.14
CA LEU A 451 28.13 38.13 4.05
C LEU A 451 28.46 37.61 5.45
N ALA A 452 27.72 36.62 5.96
CA ALA A 452 28.00 36.00 7.27
C ALA A 452 29.36 35.29 7.28
N VAL A 453 29.68 34.54 6.21
CA VAL A 453 30.99 33.89 6.04
C VAL A 453 32.10 34.93 5.90
N ALA A 454 31.91 35.98 5.10
CA ALA A 454 32.88 37.07 4.91
C ALA A 454 33.19 37.80 6.22
N LEU A 455 32.18 38.13 7.03
CA LEU A 455 32.36 38.72 8.35
C LEU A 455 33.10 37.76 9.31
N SER A 456 32.80 36.46 9.25
CA SER A 456 33.46 35.46 10.09
C SER A 456 34.95 35.33 9.75
N LEU A 457 35.33 35.39 8.47
CA LEU A 457 36.70 35.19 8.00
C LEU A 457 37.55 36.47 7.97
N PHE A 458 36.94 37.59 7.58
CA PHE A 458 37.64 38.84 7.26
C PHE A 458 37.10 40.05 8.01
N GLY A 459 36.03 39.93 8.80
CA GLY A 459 35.53 41.01 9.64
C GLY A 459 36.25 41.09 11.00
N LYS A 460 35.86 42.06 11.83
CA LYS A 460 36.45 42.26 13.16
C LYS A 460 36.45 40.99 14.03
N GLY A 461 37.54 40.77 14.75
CA GLY A 461 37.78 39.60 15.59
C GLY A 461 38.07 38.31 14.81
N SER A 462 38.24 38.39 13.48
CA SER A 462 38.54 37.20 12.66
C SER A 462 39.94 36.69 12.90
N PHE A 463 40.21 35.50 12.34
CA PHE A 463 41.51 34.87 12.43
C PHE A 463 42.65 35.80 11.98
N LEU A 464 42.46 36.50 10.85
CA LEU A 464 43.42 37.46 10.31
C LEU A 464 43.45 38.76 11.10
N GLU A 465 42.28 39.29 11.46
CA GLU A 465 42.18 40.57 12.19
C GLU A 465 42.82 40.46 13.58
N SER A 466 42.56 39.39 14.33
CA SER A 466 43.10 39.20 15.67
C SER A 466 44.63 39.10 15.68
N ARG A 467 45.21 38.41 14.69
CA ARG A 467 46.66 38.24 14.54
C ARG A 467 47.38 39.49 14.02
N THR A 468 46.72 40.27 13.19
CA THR A 468 47.29 41.53 12.66
C THR A 468 47.14 42.68 13.65
N SER A 469 46.03 42.74 14.39
CA SER A 469 45.78 43.78 15.40
C SER A 469 46.57 43.55 16.70
N ASN A 470 46.73 42.29 17.11
CA ASN A 470 47.38 41.93 18.38
C ASN A 470 48.49 40.87 18.20
N PRO A 471 49.54 41.14 17.40
CA PRO A 471 50.55 40.14 17.04
C PRO A 471 51.31 39.57 18.25
N ASN A 472 51.55 40.37 19.28
CA ASN A 472 52.28 39.95 20.48
C ASN A 472 51.53 38.89 21.30
N SER A 473 50.20 38.83 21.22
CA SER A 473 49.38 37.84 21.93
C SER A 473 49.50 36.43 21.36
N TYR A 474 50.02 36.31 20.13
CA TYR A 474 50.12 35.04 19.40
C TYR A 474 51.57 34.60 19.14
N ASN A 475 52.54 35.42 19.55
CA ASN A 475 53.96 35.06 19.46
C ASN A 475 54.30 34.06 20.57
N THR A 476 54.51 32.81 20.18
CA THR A 476 54.93 31.75 21.11
C THR A 476 56.41 31.42 20.89
N THR A 477 57.18 31.37 21.98
CA THR A 477 58.60 30.99 21.96
C THR A 477 58.81 29.49 22.17
N ASP A 478 57.73 28.74 22.43
CA ASP A 478 57.78 27.34 22.82
C ASP A 478 57.71 26.43 21.59
N SER A 479 58.83 25.77 21.26
CA SER A 479 59.06 25.02 20.01
C SER A 479 58.50 23.59 20.04
N THR A 480 57.42 23.35 20.78
CA THR A 480 56.80 22.03 20.79
C THR A 480 56.05 21.79 19.47
N LEU A 481 56.18 20.59 18.89
CA LEU A 481 55.49 20.16 17.67
C LEU A 481 53.97 19.98 17.84
N GLN A 482 53.38 20.49 18.93
CA GLN A 482 51.97 20.30 19.26
C GLN A 482 51.06 21.27 18.52
N CYS A 483 49.87 20.78 18.19
CA CYS A 483 48.86 21.55 17.49
C CYS A 483 48.15 22.52 18.43
N THR A 484 48.24 23.81 18.17
CA THR A 484 47.58 24.83 19.02
C THR A 484 46.19 25.20 18.52
N GLY A 485 45.86 24.88 17.27
CA GLY A 485 44.56 25.11 16.65
C GLY A 485 44.57 24.75 15.17
N LEU A 486 43.44 24.92 14.48
CA LEU A 486 43.36 24.76 13.03
C LEU A 486 43.26 26.13 12.35
N VAL A 487 43.68 26.18 11.10
CA VAL A 487 43.41 27.31 10.21
C VAL A 487 41.92 27.28 9.84
N PRO A 488 41.18 28.41 9.90
CA PRO A 488 39.78 28.43 9.49
C PRO A 488 39.59 27.87 8.07
N MET A 489 38.50 27.12 7.85
CA MET A 489 38.17 26.49 6.56
C MET A 489 39.20 25.51 6.00
N SER A 490 40.11 25.00 6.83
CA SER A 490 41.11 24.03 6.39
C SER A 490 40.60 22.58 6.36
N PHE A 491 39.30 22.38 6.12
CA PHE A 491 38.59 21.12 6.34
C PHE A 491 39.31 19.93 5.70
N MET A 492 39.83 20.12 4.48
CA MET A 492 40.44 19.05 3.67
C MET A 492 41.92 18.75 3.92
N ASP A 493 42.67 19.59 4.64
CA ASP A 493 44.12 19.43 4.77
C ASP A 493 44.52 18.80 6.11
N ARG A 494 45.12 17.60 6.07
CA ARG A 494 45.66 16.91 7.26
C ARG A 494 46.81 17.66 7.92
N SER A 495 47.39 18.66 7.25
CA SER A 495 48.50 19.49 7.72
C SER A 495 48.08 20.89 8.18
N ALA A 496 46.78 21.19 8.23
CA ALA A 496 46.22 22.49 8.61
C ALA A 496 46.39 22.93 10.07
N CYS A 497 47.17 22.15 10.81
CA CYS A 497 47.50 22.41 12.18
C CYS A 497 48.38 23.66 12.30
N LEU A 498 47.93 24.63 13.10
CA LEU A 498 48.74 25.76 13.48
C LEU A 498 49.85 25.32 14.42
N ARG A 499 51.08 25.62 14.01
CA ARG A 499 52.28 25.40 14.82
C ARG A 499 52.67 26.69 15.53
N PRO A 500 53.28 26.59 16.73
CA PRO A 500 53.90 27.72 17.41
C PRO A 500 54.79 28.52 16.44
N SER A 501 54.38 29.75 16.13
CA SER A 501 55.05 30.65 15.20
C SER A 501 54.53 32.07 15.41
N ASP A 502 55.24 33.06 14.86
CA ASP A 502 54.82 34.45 14.92
C ASP A 502 53.49 34.68 14.19
N ALA A 503 52.75 35.70 14.61
CA ALA A 503 51.42 36.01 14.07
C ALA A 503 51.42 36.19 12.54
N SER A 504 52.47 36.77 11.97
CA SER A 504 52.67 36.91 10.52
C SER A 504 52.79 35.57 9.81
N SER A 505 53.49 34.60 10.38
CA SER A 505 53.60 33.24 9.81
C SER A 505 52.28 32.48 9.89
N GLN A 506 51.52 32.61 10.98
CA GLN A 506 50.19 32.00 11.09
C GLN A 506 49.19 32.60 10.09
N ALA A 507 49.20 33.92 9.92
CA ALA A 507 48.39 34.60 8.91
C ALA A 507 48.81 34.20 7.49
N TRP A 508 50.11 34.03 7.25
CA TRP A 508 50.63 33.51 5.99
C TRP A 508 50.16 32.07 5.71
N SER A 509 50.13 31.19 6.72
CA SER A 509 49.59 29.83 6.58
C SER A 509 48.13 29.85 6.13
N PHE A 510 47.31 30.72 6.72
CA PHE A 510 45.92 30.95 6.29
C PHE A 510 45.85 31.41 4.82
N LEU A 511 46.63 32.42 4.43
CA LEU A 511 46.61 32.95 3.07
C LEU A 511 47.14 31.95 2.04
N SER A 512 48.14 31.16 2.38
CA SER A 512 48.65 30.07 1.54
C SER A 512 47.64 28.95 1.36
N SER A 513 46.73 28.75 2.33
CA SER A 513 45.63 27.81 2.18
C SER A 513 44.55 28.33 1.21
N ILE A 514 44.32 29.67 1.19
CA ILE A 514 43.44 30.34 0.23
C ILE A 514 43.86 30.03 -1.22
N SER A 515 45.15 30.05 -1.51
CA SER A 515 45.65 29.87 -2.88
C SER A 515 45.63 28.44 -3.41
N ASN A 516 45.49 27.43 -2.54
CA ASN A 516 45.73 26.03 -2.91
C ASN A 516 44.48 25.14 -2.91
N ASN A 517 43.63 25.18 -1.88
CA ASN A 517 42.46 24.27 -1.74
C ASN A 517 41.24 24.91 -1.03
N TRP A 518 41.28 26.21 -0.73
CA TRP A 518 40.26 26.90 0.07
C TRP A 518 38.91 27.04 -0.64
N LEU A 519 38.93 27.29 -1.95
CA LEU A 519 37.72 27.54 -2.72
C LEU A 519 36.82 26.30 -2.78
N ASP A 520 37.42 25.11 -2.73
CA ASP A 520 36.71 23.83 -2.66
C ASP A 520 36.03 23.59 -1.30
N ASN A 521 36.46 24.31 -0.24
CA ASN A 521 35.87 24.25 1.10
C ASN A 521 34.71 25.22 1.31
N LEU A 522 34.48 26.13 0.36
CA LEU A 522 33.44 27.15 0.46
C LEU A 522 32.01 26.58 0.58
N PRO A 523 31.62 25.52 -0.16
CA PRO A 523 30.30 24.91 0.02
C PRO A 523 30.01 24.49 1.47
N VAL A 524 31.02 23.99 2.18
CA VAL A 524 30.90 23.58 3.59
C VAL A 524 30.68 24.79 4.49
N ALA A 525 31.44 25.87 4.30
CA ALA A 525 31.26 27.10 5.04
C ALA A 525 29.86 27.71 4.84
N MET A 526 29.35 27.67 3.60
CA MET A 526 28.01 28.12 3.27
C MET A 526 26.93 27.25 3.94
N PHE A 527 27.08 25.93 3.94
CA PHE A 527 26.20 25.02 4.66
C PHE A 527 26.14 25.34 6.15
N LEU A 528 27.29 25.56 6.80
CA LEU A 528 27.36 25.87 8.23
C LEU A 528 26.71 27.22 8.56
N ALA A 529 26.90 28.24 7.70
CA ALA A 529 26.23 29.53 7.84
C ALA A 529 24.70 29.38 7.74
N ASN A 530 24.23 28.66 6.73
CA ASN A 530 22.81 28.35 6.55
C ASN A 530 22.23 27.57 7.74
N LYS A 531 22.98 26.59 8.26
CA LYS A 531 22.59 25.79 9.43
C LYS A 531 22.41 26.65 10.68
N LEU A 532 23.33 27.57 10.96
CA LEU A 532 23.20 28.46 12.12
C LEU A 532 22.03 29.43 12.00
N TRP A 533 21.67 29.82 10.77
CA TRP A 533 20.54 30.69 10.52
C TRP A 533 19.20 29.98 10.71
N ILE A 534 19.02 28.80 10.09
CA ILE A 534 17.77 28.01 10.16
C ILE A 534 17.65 27.16 11.44
N GLY A 535 18.78 26.84 12.08
CA GLY A 535 18.86 25.91 13.20
C GLY A 535 18.21 26.43 14.49
N PRO A 536 18.17 25.60 15.55
CA PRO A 536 17.42 25.84 16.78
C PRO A 536 18.12 26.88 17.68
N GLY A 537 18.23 28.11 17.19
CA GLY A 537 18.58 29.28 17.98
C GLY A 537 17.31 29.91 18.54
N SER A 538 17.13 29.79 19.85
CA SER A 538 16.10 30.38 20.71
C SER A 538 14.73 29.66 20.78
N PRO A 539 14.14 29.51 21.99
CA PRO A 539 12.77 29.01 22.15
C PRO A 539 11.81 30.01 21.51
N LEU A 540 11.25 29.62 20.37
CA LEU A 540 10.29 30.43 19.64
C LEU A 540 8.93 30.40 20.33
N ALA A 541 8.20 31.53 20.27
CA ALA A 541 6.82 31.56 20.70
C ALA A 541 5.98 30.65 19.76
N TYR A 542 4.87 30.11 20.27
CA TYR A 542 4.00 29.19 19.52
C TYR A 542 3.59 29.72 18.12
N HIS A 543 3.44 31.04 17.97
CA HIS A 543 3.05 31.70 16.71
C HIS A 543 4.16 31.83 15.66
N ASP A 544 5.40 31.51 16.03
CA ASP A 544 6.60 31.64 15.18
C ASP A 544 7.04 30.29 14.59
N THR A 545 6.20 29.26 14.73
CA THR A 545 6.53 27.89 14.35
C THR A 545 5.49 27.25 13.44
N VAL A 546 5.95 26.38 12.54
CA VAL A 546 5.12 25.44 11.81
C VAL A 546 5.06 24.15 12.60
N THR A 547 3.85 23.66 12.87
CA THR A 547 3.67 22.40 13.58
C THR A 547 3.71 21.23 12.60
N VAL A 548 4.69 20.36 12.77
CA VAL A 548 4.88 19.12 12.01
C VAL A 548 4.46 17.93 12.88
N ASN A 549 3.35 17.31 12.53
CA ASN A 549 2.87 16.08 13.14
C ASN A 549 3.60 14.87 12.55
N TYR A 550 3.78 13.81 13.33
CA TYR A 550 4.37 12.59 12.79
C TYR A 550 3.74 11.34 13.42
N ASP A 551 3.51 10.33 12.58
CA ASP A 551 2.98 9.05 13.00
C ASP A 551 3.47 7.95 12.08
N PHE A 552 4.34 7.07 12.59
CA PHE A 552 4.89 5.96 11.81
C PHE A 552 3.86 4.87 11.47
N GLY A 553 2.69 4.92 12.09
CA GLY A 553 1.60 3.98 11.87
C GLY A 553 1.88 2.58 12.43
N ILE A 554 0.82 1.76 12.48
CA ILE A 554 0.88 0.33 12.81
C ILE A 554 0.55 -0.51 11.57
N ASP A 555 1.27 -1.62 11.40
CA ASP A 555 0.97 -2.60 10.34
C ASP A 555 -0.40 -3.24 10.55
N THR A 556 -1.26 -3.10 9.55
CA THR A 556 -2.59 -3.67 9.50
C THR A 556 -2.82 -4.35 8.15
N ILE A 557 -3.58 -5.45 8.15
CA ILE A 557 -3.95 -6.16 6.92
C ILE A 557 -5.30 -5.68 6.41
N LYS A 558 -5.45 -5.56 5.09
CA LYS A 558 -6.75 -5.40 4.44
C LYS A 558 -6.86 -6.33 3.22
N PRO A 559 -8.08 -6.81 2.91
CA PRO A 559 -8.36 -7.40 1.60
C PRO A 559 -8.17 -6.36 0.50
N LYS A 560 -7.52 -6.71 -0.59
CA LYS A 560 -7.37 -5.89 -1.79
C LYS A 560 -8.23 -6.50 -2.88
N ILE A 561 -9.29 -5.79 -3.25
CA ILE A 561 -10.25 -6.21 -4.27
C ILE A 561 -10.41 -5.04 -5.25
N SER A 562 -10.21 -5.31 -6.54
CA SER A 562 -10.45 -4.31 -7.58
C SER A 562 -11.95 -4.04 -7.72
N ASN A 563 -12.34 -2.85 -8.19
CA ASN A 563 -13.74 -2.54 -8.43
C ASN A 563 -14.36 -3.51 -9.46
N VAL A 564 -13.58 -3.93 -10.46
CA VAL A 564 -13.97 -4.95 -11.44
C VAL A 564 -14.23 -6.30 -10.77
N GLY A 565 -13.34 -6.72 -9.85
CA GLY A 565 -13.50 -7.95 -9.08
C GLY A 565 -14.76 -7.95 -8.21
N ILE A 566 -15.11 -6.80 -7.61
CA ILE A 566 -16.35 -6.64 -6.85
C ILE A 566 -17.57 -6.83 -7.76
N ILE A 567 -17.58 -6.20 -8.94
CA ILE A 567 -18.71 -6.29 -9.88
C ILE A 567 -18.87 -7.73 -10.38
N LEU A 568 -17.80 -8.33 -10.92
CA LEU A 568 -17.84 -9.69 -11.44
C LEU A 568 -18.19 -10.71 -10.35
N GLY A 569 -17.55 -10.63 -9.18
CA GLY A 569 -17.85 -11.53 -8.06
C GLY A 569 -19.30 -11.42 -7.58
N SER A 570 -19.90 -10.23 -7.63
CA SER A 570 -21.31 -10.02 -7.27
C SER A 570 -22.28 -10.56 -8.32
N ILE A 571 -21.95 -10.42 -9.61
CA ILE A 571 -22.78 -10.94 -10.72
C ILE A 571 -22.85 -12.47 -10.67
N PHE A 572 -21.70 -13.14 -10.55
CA PHE A 572 -21.63 -14.60 -10.49
C PHE A 572 -22.36 -15.15 -9.26
N LEU A 573 -22.13 -14.55 -8.09
CA LEU A 573 -22.86 -14.88 -6.87
C LEU A 573 -24.37 -14.66 -7.04
N GLY A 574 -24.77 -13.55 -7.65
CA GLY A 574 -26.17 -13.24 -7.93
C GLY A 574 -26.84 -14.29 -8.80
N PHE A 575 -26.23 -14.67 -9.93
CA PHE A 575 -26.78 -15.71 -10.81
C PHE A 575 -26.92 -17.07 -10.12
N HIS A 576 -25.92 -17.47 -9.33
CA HIS A 576 -25.98 -18.71 -8.55
C HIS A 576 -27.14 -18.68 -7.54
N LEU A 577 -27.24 -17.61 -6.73
CA LEU A 577 -28.27 -17.48 -5.71
C LEU A 577 -29.67 -17.40 -6.32
N ILE A 578 -29.86 -16.62 -7.38
CA ILE A 578 -31.15 -16.54 -8.10
C ILE A 578 -31.55 -17.91 -8.63
N GLY A 579 -30.63 -18.66 -9.23
CA GLY A 579 -30.89 -20.02 -9.70
C GLY A 579 -31.35 -20.96 -8.59
N LEU A 580 -30.70 -20.92 -7.41
CA LEU A 580 -31.12 -21.70 -6.25
C LEU A 580 -32.50 -21.29 -5.73
N TRP A 581 -32.77 -19.99 -5.64
CA TRP A 581 -34.07 -19.48 -5.20
C TRP A 581 -35.21 -19.87 -6.17
N LEU A 582 -34.97 -19.80 -7.48
CA LEU A 582 -35.94 -20.22 -8.48
C LEU A 582 -36.23 -21.72 -8.39
N LEU A 583 -35.20 -22.56 -8.25
CA LEU A 583 -35.39 -24.01 -8.09
C LEU A 583 -36.07 -24.36 -6.76
N ALA A 584 -35.70 -23.69 -5.66
CA ALA A 584 -36.35 -23.89 -4.37
C ALA A 584 -37.83 -23.47 -4.42
N ALA A 585 -38.14 -22.31 -4.98
CA ALA A 585 -39.52 -21.86 -5.18
C ALA A 585 -40.30 -22.85 -6.06
N TYR A 586 -39.68 -23.33 -7.15
CA TYR A 586 -40.25 -24.35 -8.02
C TYR A 586 -40.61 -25.62 -7.27
N THR A 587 -39.73 -26.11 -6.37
CA THR A 587 -40.03 -27.30 -5.55
C THR A 587 -41.23 -27.10 -4.63
N VAL A 588 -41.40 -25.90 -4.06
CA VAL A 588 -42.52 -25.59 -3.16
C VAL A 588 -43.83 -25.45 -3.92
N ILE A 589 -43.78 -24.83 -5.10
CA ILE A 589 -44.96 -24.64 -5.97
C ILE A 589 -45.44 -25.97 -6.51
N THR A 590 -44.53 -26.82 -7.00
CA THR A 590 -44.89 -28.10 -7.62
C THR A 590 -45.38 -29.16 -6.64
N ARG A 591 -45.01 -29.08 -5.35
CA ARG A 591 -45.34 -30.07 -4.29
C ARG A 591 -44.93 -31.50 -4.71
N PRO A 592 -43.62 -31.81 -4.72
CA PRO A 592 -43.10 -33.08 -5.23
C PRO A 592 -43.64 -34.29 -4.46
N TRP A 593 -43.97 -35.35 -5.21
CA TRP A 593 -44.42 -36.63 -4.70
C TRP A 593 -43.37 -37.34 -3.84
N ALA A 594 -42.08 -37.13 -4.16
CA ALA A 594 -40.94 -37.63 -3.40
C ALA A 594 -40.19 -36.49 -2.68
N LYS A 595 -39.45 -36.81 -1.61
CA LYS A 595 -38.62 -35.82 -0.90
C LYS A 595 -37.44 -35.37 -1.76
N THR A 596 -36.75 -36.30 -2.40
CA THR A 596 -35.59 -36.10 -3.27
C THR A 596 -35.62 -37.14 -4.37
N LEU A 597 -34.98 -36.84 -5.51
CA LEU A 597 -34.70 -37.84 -6.52
C LEU A 597 -33.40 -38.56 -6.16
N GLY A 598 -33.53 -39.72 -5.51
CA GLY A 598 -32.40 -40.52 -5.03
C GLY A 598 -32.76 -42.00 -4.89
N ALA A 599 -31.98 -42.76 -4.13
CA ALA A 599 -32.08 -44.23 -4.06
C ALA A 599 -33.47 -44.75 -3.67
N GLU A 600 -34.14 -44.14 -2.70
CA GLU A 600 -35.49 -44.55 -2.29
C GLU A 600 -36.50 -44.40 -3.44
N THR A 601 -36.45 -43.27 -4.14
CA THR A 601 -37.30 -42.98 -5.29
C THR A 601 -37.00 -43.93 -6.44
N MET A 602 -35.72 -44.24 -6.69
CA MET A 602 -35.31 -45.19 -7.73
C MET A 602 -35.69 -46.63 -7.40
N LEU A 603 -35.69 -47.02 -6.12
CA LEU A 603 -36.15 -48.35 -5.71
C LEU A 603 -37.64 -48.54 -6.02
N ARG A 604 -38.47 -47.51 -5.75
CA ARG A 604 -39.91 -47.55 -6.09
C ARG A 604 -40.13 -47.62 -7.60
N VAL A 605 -39.37 -46.85 -8.37
CA VAL A 605 -39.39 -46.91 -9.84
C VAL A 605 -38.93 -48.28 -10.36
N GLY A 606 -37.90 -48.87 -9.74
CA GLY A 606 -37.39 -50.20 -10.08
C GLY A 606 -38.40 -51.30 -9.80
N ILE A 607 -39.13 -51.23 -8.67
CA ILE A 607 -40.24 -52.15 -8.36
C ILE A 607 -41.35 -52.03 -9.41
N HIS A 608 -41.70 -50.80 -9.82
CA HIS A 608 -42.73 -50.59 -10.84
C HIS A 608 -42.34 -51.18 -12.21
N TYR A 609 -41.06 -51.17 -12.57
CA TYR A 609 -40.55 -51.70 -13.84
C TYR A 609 -39.92 -53.08 -13.74
N SER A 610 -40.08 -53.80 -12.61
CA SER A 610 -39.35 -55.05 -12.38
C SER A 610 -39.59 -56.09 -13.46
N GLU A 611 -40.84 -56.26 -13.92
CA GLU A 611 -41.19 -57.20 -14.99
C GLU A 611 -40.61 -56.82 -16.36
N ALA A 612 -40.48 -55.52 -16.63
CA ALA A 612 -39.94 -55.01 -17.89
C ALA A 612 -38.40 -55.05 -17.93
N LEU A 613 -37.77 -55.20 -16.78
CA LEU A 613 -36.32 -55.13 -16.60
C LEU A 613 -35.69 -56.50 -16.26
N ASP A 614 -36.50 -57.49 -15.88
CA ASP A 614 -36.02 -58.82 -15.50
C ASP A 614 -35.38 -59.60 -16.66
N GLY A 615 -34.30 -60.32 -16.38
CA GLY A 615 -33.63 -61.23 -17.33
C GLY A 615 -32.93 -60.59 -18.55
N LEU A 616 -32.85 -59.26 -18.66
CA LEU A 616 -32.27 -58.57 -19.83
C LEU A 616 -30.73 -58.61 -19.87
N GLU A 617 -30.16 -58.84 -21.05
CA GLU A 617 -28.73 -58.64 -21.28
C GLU A 617 -28.36 -57.14 -21.32
N LYS A 618 -27.09 -56.78 -21.05
CA LYS A 618 -26.63 -55.38 -20.96
C LYS A 618 -26.96 -54.50 -22.19
N LYS A 619 -26.92 -55.07 -23.40
CA LYS A 619 -27.26 -54.33 -24.64
C LYS A 619 -28.77 -54.09 -24.76
N GLU A 620 -29.57 -55.03 -24.28
CA GLU A 620 -31.03 -54.95 -24.29
C GLU A 620 -31.52 -54.01 -23.20
N TRP A 621 -30.90 -54.06 -22.02
CA TRP A 621 -31.12 -53.13 -20.91
C TRP A 621 -31.05 -51.68 -21.35
N ASN A 622 -29.96 -51.31 -22.04
CA ASN A 622 -29.74 -49.94 -22.52
C ASN A 622 -30.82 -49.46 -23.49
N LYS A 623 -31.36 -50.35 -24.33
CA LYS A 623 -32.45 -50.03 -25.26
C LYS A 623 -33.79 -49.91 -24.53
N VAL A 624 -34.05 -50.77 -23.56
CA VAL A 624 -35.31 -50.78 -22.79
C VAL A 624 -35.43 -49.53 -21.91
N ILE A 625 -34.37 -49.10 -21.23
CA ILE A 625 -34.42 -47.88 -20.39
C ILE A 625 -34.62 -46.58 -21.18
N GLU A 626 -34.36 -46.58 -22.49
CA GLU A 626 -34.59 -45.42 -23.36
C GLU A 626 -36.05 -45.32 -23.81
N THR A 627 -36.77 -46.45 -23.87
CA THR A 627 -38.17 -46.50 -24.29
C THR A 627 -39.15 -46.37 -23.13
N LEU A 628 -38.73 -46.73 -21.90
CA LEU A 628 -39.57 -46.61 -20.72
C LEU A 628 -39.77 -45.14 -20.31
N PRO A 629 -41.02 -44.72 -20.01
CA PRO A 629 -41.30 -43.32 -19.69
C PRO A 629 -40.74 -42.93 -18.32
N GLY A 630 -40.10 -41.75 -18.30
CA GLY A 630 -39.43 -41.19 -17.14
C GLY A 630 -40.18 -40.06 -16.43
N PHE A 631 -41.51 -40.12 -16.44
CA PHE A 631 -42.35 -39.14 -15.77
C PHE A 631 -43.47 -39.84 -15.00
N ILE A 632 -44.06 -39.11 -14.05
CA ILE A 632 -45.09 -39.62 -13.16
C ILE A 632 -46.41 -38.87 -13.34
N GLY A 633 -47.52 -39.57 -13.18
CA GLY A 633 -48.86 -38.99 -13.31
C GLY A 633 -49.92 -39.79 -12.59
N ASP A 634 -51.17 -39.37 -12.79
CA ASP A 634 -52.35 -40.04 -12.22
C ASP A 634 -52.89 -41.08 -13.22
N ALA A 635 -52.83 -42.37 -12.85
CA ALA A 635 -53.37 -43.46 -13.67
C ALA A 635 -54.89 -43.64 -13.51
N SER A 636 -55.52 -42.95 -12.56
CA SER A 636 -56.96 -43.05 -12.30
C SER A 636 -57.55 -41.66 -12.09
N PRO A 637 -57.52 -40.78 -13.11
CA PRO A 637 -57.92 -39.38 -12.97
C PRO A 637 -59.38 -39.22 -12.51
N ASP A 638 -60.26 -40.14 -12.89
CA ASP A 638 -61.71 -40.06 -12.62
C ASP A 638 -62.14 -40.70 -11.29
N ALA A 639 -61.24 -41.41 -10.59
CA ALA A 639 -61.54 -42.04 -9.31
C ALA A 639 -61.56 -41.03 -8.14
N PRO A 640 -62.16 -41.32 -6.97
CA PRO A 640 -62.05 -40.44 -5.81
C PRO A 640 -60.62 -40.37 -5.23
N VAL A 641 -59.86 -41.45 -5.33
CA VAL A 641 -58.44 -41.55 -4.93
C VAL A 641 -57.59 -41.77 -6.17
N GLY A 642 -56.57 -40.94 -6.37
CA GLY A 642 -55.66 -41.04 -7.52
C GLY A 642 -54.63 -42.15 -7.32
N LYS A 643 -54.03 -42.62 -8.41
CA LYS A 643 -52.95 -43.63 -8.35
C LYS A 643 -51.71 -43.10 -9.02
N ILE A 644 -50.64 -42.93 -8.26
CA ILE A 644 -49.35 -42.48 -8.79
C ILE A 644 -48.77 -43.63 -9.61
N ARG A 645 -48.52 -43.43 -10.91
CA ARG A 645 -47.82 -44.40 -11.77
C ARG A 645 -46.85 -43.73 -12.71
N MET A 646 -45.83 -44.48 -13.11
CA MET A 646 -44.91 -44.06 -14.16
C MET A 646 -45.61 -44.11 -15.52
N GLY A 647 -45.35 -43.12 -16.38
CA GLY A 647 -45.92 -43.03 -17.72
C GLY A 647 -47.40 -42.59 -17.80
N ALA A 648 -48.04 -42.30 -16.66
CA ALA A 648 -49.44 -41.88 -16.64
C ALA A 648 -49.62 -40.46 -17.22
N SER A 649 -50.51 -40.33 -18.20
CA SER A 649 -50.69 -39.10 -18.98
C SER A 649 -51.30 -37.94 -18.19
N ALA A 650 -52.18 -38.21 -17.22
CA ALA A 650 -52.85 -37.17 -16.44
C ALA A 650 -51.93 -36.55 -15.37
N PRO A 651 -51.98 -35.23 -15.13
CA PRO A 651 -51.16 -34.58 -14.12
C PRO A 651 -51.65 -34.88 -12.70
N LEU A 652 -50.72 -34.88 -11.74
CA LEU A 652 -51.08 -34.95 -10.32
C LEU A 652 -51.74 -33.63 -9.88
N ARG A 653 -52.85 -33.74 -9.14
CA ARG A 653 -53.63 -32.63 -8.58
C ARG A 653 -53.24 -32.40 -7.12
N THR A 654 -53.08 -31.13 -6.74
CA THR A 654 -52.52 -30.77 -5.43
C THR A 654 -53.40 -31.05 -4.23
N ASP A 655 -54.72 -31.12 -4.42
CA ASP A 655 -55.71 -31.20 -3.33
C ASP A 655 -56.39 -32.59 -3.27
N ARG A 656 -55.72 -33.61 -3.81
CA ARG A 656 -56.22 -34.98 -3.91
C ARG A 656 -55.33 -35.97 -3.15
N LYS A 657 -55.94 -37.05 -2.65
CA LYS A 657 -55.24 -38.18 -2.03
C LYS A 657 -54.80 -39.19 -3.08
N TYR A 658 -53.61 -39.74 -2.90
CA TYR A 658 -52.98 -40.67 -3.84
C TYR A 658 -52.56 -41.97 -3.16
N GLU A 659 -52.80 -43.10 -3.84
CA GLU A 659 -52.08 -44.35 -3.56
C GLU A 659 -50.60 -44.16 -3.98
N PRO A 660 -49.63 -44.53 -3.12
CA PRO A 660 -48.20 -44.39 -3.42
C PRO A 660 -47.78 -45.25 -4.61
N LEU A 661 -46.69 -44.82 -5.29
CA LEU A 661 -46.08 -45.52 -6.42
C LEU A 661 -45.66 -46.95 -6.07
#